data_AF-A0A4P7II03-F1
#
_entry.id   AF-A0A4P7II03-F1
#
_cell.length_a   1.000
_cell.length_b   1.000
_cell.length_c   1.000
_cell.angle_alpha   90.00
_cell.angle_beta   90.00
_cell.angle_gamma   90.00
#
_symmetry.space_group_name_H-M   'P 1'
#
loop_
_entity.id
_entity.type
_entity.pdbx_description
1 polymer ?
#
loop_
_entity_poly.entity_id
_entity_poly.type
_entity_poly.pdbx_seq_one_letter_code
_entity_poly.pdbx_strand_id
1 'polypeptide(L)'
;MLDTPPRRHRAGRALLRGRGAAVVVGMLALALAAPVGSSAEPAAAADWSPVPAPPTPATHSRVASFNVLGADHTAPGGNRRGWDTGVVRIERVVNLLNEEDLDVVGFQEFQPPQAQRFQELTGTSWQTYPGLIPEVGAPSVNSIAWRTDTWTLVQAQLLPVPYFDGVPSRMPYVLLQNVQTGRQVWFFNTHNPADTRGPAQRWRDEGFAMEAKLANDLRAAYPGTPFISFGDKNETSDYYCAVAPAADMWSASGGYVDGSTCSPPTGGAIDWIMGTKDVFFNAYTRRQDAYVKATTDHPLYMANAVIPAAAPATIEHVVVVAVPGLTTSAVRSIGEQAKALSRMETDGASTTNARTTKERVGADANLFSVLTGRRVNPGAGGHGVDFRGKNPATVHKAAGQYVSSIFDLAHNNSLSTALVGSRSELALARKSWNSKFGGSDPYGAPDGSSKIDRFKVLKHDYKAATWWRAMTTRKARDLSVIELSGALQQGERERYRGEDYKKAIIKVDRVLRKIQRTVRYDPQLRDRTMLVVVGTQGAMRSSRPHAWRQGYRVPLYVTGPGVPAGSDLYDLNALNVDYASPGGHQPGYSGAQPIRTGDVANLVTRALRLPAVPGSVTNPYQGLQVFDPAALPDAGDGS
;
A
#
# COMPACT_ATOMS: atom_id res chain seq x y z
N MET A 1 -35.53 14.43 -62.62
CA MET A 1 -35.65 14.79 -64.06
C MET A 1 -34.35 15.45 -64.48
N LEU A 2 -33.88 15.17 -65.71
CA LEU A 2 -33.20 16.07 -66.67
C LEU A 2 -32.13 17.09 -66.15
N ASP A 3 -30.94 17.25 -66.75
CA ASP A 3 -30.21 16.45 -67.74
C ASP A 3 -28.71 16.86 -67.85
N THR A 4 -27.91 16.24 -68.72
CA THR A 4 -26.47 16.57 -69.03
C THR A 4 -26.18 16.50 -70.55
N PRO A 5 -24.94 16.61 -71.12
CA PRO A 5 -23.62 17.03 -70.62
C PRO A 5 -23.08 18.36 -71.29
N PRO A 6 -22.36 18.49 -72.45
CA PRO A 6 -21.26 17.74 -73.10
C PRO A 6 -20.00 18.55 -73.59
N ARG A 7 -18.84 18.35 -72.92
CA ARG A 7 -17.48 18.09 -73.49
C ARG A 7 -16.71 19.09 -74.41
N ARG A 8 -15.36 19.08 -74.23
CA ARG A 8 -14.27 18.85 -75.23
C ARG A 8 -12.94 18.58 -74.47
N HIS A 9 -12.20 17.47 -74.66
CA HIS A 9 -11.15 17.16 -75.68
C HIS A 9 -9.85 17.97 -75.54
N ARG A 10 -8.59 17.47 -75.67
CA ARG A 10 -7.92 16.16 -76.03
C ARG A 10 -6.56 16.13 -75.27
N ALA A 11 -6.00 15.02 -74.75
CA ALA A 11 -5.47 13.77 -75.34
C ALA A 11 -4.06 13.86 -76.00
N GLY A 12 -3.11 13.02 -75.54
CA GLY A 12 -1.77 12.81 -76.12
C GLY A 12 -1.06 11.59 -75.51
N ARG A 13 -0.34 10.80 -76.33
CA ARG A 13 0.38 9.55 -75.96
C ARG A 13 1.72 9.48 -76.69
N ALA A 14 2.71 8.79 -76.10
CA ALA A 14 3.85 8.23 -76.82
C ALA A 14 4.16 6.80 -76.31
N LEU A 15 4.67 5.93 -77.18
CA LEU A 15 4.94 4.51 -76.94
C LEU A 15 5.99 4.05 -77.97
N LEU A 16 7.02 3.29 -77.56
CA LEU A 16 8.03 2.71 -78.46
C LEU A 16 8.52 1.34 -77.94
N ARG A 17 8.99 0.48 -78.84
CA ARG A 17 9.37 -0.93 -78.58
C ARG A 17 10.57 -1.37 -79.45
N GLY A 18 11.48 -2.14 -78.86
CA GLY A 18 12.45 -3.08 -79.49
C GLY A 18 12.80 -4.15 -78.43
N ARG A 19 12.98 -5.46 -78.69
CA ARG A 19 13.76 -6.20 -79.71
C ARG A 19 15.27 -5.91 -79.62
N GLY A 20 16.17 -6.86 -79.36
CA GLY A 20 16.03 -8.31 -79.01
C GLY A 20 17.39 -9.05 -78.95
N ALA A 21 17.41 -10.33 -78.53
CA ALA A 21 18.58 -11.21 -78.24
C ALA A 21 19.39 -10.81 -76.97
N ALA A 22 19.83 -11.67 -76.02
CA ALA A 22 20.36 -13.06 -75.99
C ALA A 22 21.88 -13.13 -76.29
N VAL A 23 22.75 -13.83 -75.53
CA VAL A 23 22.67 -15.18 -74.91
C VAL A 23 23.48 -15.32 -73.59
N VAL A 24 22.95 -16.12 -72.62
CA VAL A 24 23.54 -17.06 -71.61
C VAL A 24 25.06 -16.99 -71.30
N VAL A 25 25.59 -17.02 -70.05
CA VAL A 25 25.63 -18.11 -69.00
C VAL A 25 25.77 -17.48 -67.58
N GLY A 26 25.23 -18.03 -66.47
CA GLY A 26 24.32 -19.16 -66.29
C GLY A 26 24.34 -19.76 -64.86
N MET A 27 23.26 -20.47 -64.49
CA MET A 27 23.07 -21.30 -63.27
C MET A 27 23.02 -20.57 -61.90
N LEU A 28 22.29 -21.04 -60.88
CA LEU A 28 21.43 -22.23 -60.76
C LEU A 28 20.14 -21.89 -59.99
N ALA A 29 18.97 -22.24 -60.54
CA ALA A 29 17.69 -22.24 -59.82
C ALA A 29 16.84 -23.40 -60.36
N LEU A 30 16.46 -24.34 -59.48
CA LEU A 30 15.65 -25.50 -59.84
C LEU A 30 14.28 -25.39 -59.16
N ALA A 31 13.23 -25.41 -59.96
CA ALA A 31 11.84 -25.50 -59.51
C ALA A 31 11.32 -26.94 -59.68
N LEU A 32 10.04 -27.16 -59.32
CA LEU A 32 9.25 -28.41 -59.21
C LEU A 32 9.05 -28.83 -57.74
N ALA A 33 7.83 -29.17 -57.29
CA ALA A 33 6.50 -29.00 -57.90
C ALA A 33 5.46 -28.85 -56.77
N ALA A 34 4.28 -28.32 -57.07
CA ALA A 34 3.21 -28.16 -56.08
C ALA A 34 2.23 -29.35 -56.08
N PRO A 35 2.15 -30.15 -55.02
CA PRO A 35 0.99 -30.97 -54.72
C PRO A 35 -0.06 -30.14 -53.93
N VAL A 36 -1.34 -30.35 -54.21
CA VAL A 36 -2.42 -29.88 -53.34
C VAL A 36 -2.55 -30.88 -52.19
N GLY A 37 -2.33 -30.45 -50.94
CA GLY A 37 -2.43 -31.33 -49.78
C GLY A 37 -2.33 -30.62 -48.43
N SER A 38 -3.20 -31.02 -47.50
CA SER A 38 -3.33 -30.60 -46.10
C SER A 38 -3.45 -29.10 -45.80
N SER A 39 -4.59 -28.74 -45.21
CA SER A 39 -4.70 -27.61 -44.30
C SER A 39 -3.77 -27.83 -43.11
N ALA A 40 -2.75 -26.99 -42.95
CA ALA A 40 -1.98 -26.94 -41.71
C ALA A 40 -2.87 -26.42 -40.58
N GLU A 41 -2.84 -27.08 -39.42
CA GLU A 41 -3.43 -26.55 -38.19
C GLU A 41 -2.75 -25.22 -37.83
N PRO A 42 -3.46 -24.26 -37.18
CA PRO A 42 -2.82 -23.06 -36.67
C PRO A 42 -1.72 -23.48 -35.69
N ALA A 43 -0.49 -23.06 -35.94
CA ALA A 43 0.63 -23.35 -35.06
C ALA A 43 0.28 -22.92 -33.63
N ALA A 44 0.40 -23.84 -32.68
CA ALA A 44 0.04 -23.58 -31.29
C ALA A 44 0.75 -22.31 -30.81
N ALA A 45 -0.02 -21.37 -30.26
CA ALA A 45 0.56 -20.18 -29.66
C ALA A 45 1.55 -20.65 -28.58
N ALA A 46 2.80 -20.20 -28.68
CA ALA A 46 3.78 -20.52 -27.65
C ALA A 46 3.30 -19.91 -26.33
N ASP A 47 3.12 -20.74 -25.31
CA ASP A 47 2.64 -20.31 -23.98
C ASP A 47 3.63 -19.32 -23.36
N TRP A 48 3.43 -18.03 -23.65
CA TRP A 48 3.96 -16.92 -22.89
C TRP A 48 3.28 -16.94 -21.52
N SER A 49 3.77 -17.84 -20.66
CA SER A 49 3.62 -17.73 -19.21
C SER A 49 4.03 -16.31 -18.83
N PRO A 50 3.11 -15.45 -18.36
CA PRO A 50 3.49 -14.10 -17.98
C PRO A 50 4.53 -14.20 -16.87
N VAL A 51 5.67 -13.53 -17.07
CA VAL A 51 6.68 -13.40 -16.00
C VAL A 51 5.95 -12.78 -14.80
N PRO A 52 5.93 -13.44 -13.62
CA PRO A 52 5.18 -12.93 -12.48
C PRO A 52 5.64 -11.51 -12.18
N ALA A 53 4.72 -10.54 -12.32
CA ALA A 53 5.04 -9.14 -12.08
C ALA A 53 5.55 -8.99 -10.64
N PRO A 54 6.60 -8.18 -10.41
CA PRO A 54 7.18 -8.03 -9.08
C PRO A 54 6.09 -7.56 -8.11
N PRO A 55 6.07 -8.07 -6.86
CA PRO A 55 5.05 -7.68 -5.90
C PRO A 55 5.18 -6.19 -5.61
N THR A 56 4.15 -5.39 -5.91
CA THR A 56 4.11 -3.95 -5.64
C THR A 56 4.13 -3.71 -4.12
N PRO A 57 5.27 -3.32 -3.51
CA PRO A 57 5.37 -3.17 -2.06
C PRO A 57 4.76 -1.84 -1.61
N ALA A 58 4.62 -1.66 -0.30
CA ALA A 58 4.25 -0.39 0.28
C ALA A 58 5.29 0.67 -0.12
N THR A 59 4.82 1.75 -0.73
CA THR A 59 5.65 2.82 -1.26
C THR A 59 5.67 3.98 -0.27
N HIS A 60 6.86 4.41 0.09
CA HIS A 60 7.09 5.54 0.99
C HIS A 60 7.58 6.73 0.17
N SER A 61 7.14 7.93 0.54
CA SER A 61 7.51 9.18 -0.15
C SER A 61 7.51 10.34 0.84
N ARG A 62 8.57 11.14 0.81
CA ARG A 62 8.73 12.37 1.59
C ARG A 62 8.30 13.53 0.72
N VAL A 63 7.04 13.92 0.90
CA VAL A 63 6.35 14.92 0.07
C VAL A 63 6.28 16.28 0.74
N ALA A 64 6.24 17.35 -0.05
CA ALA A 64 6.12 18.71 0.48
C ALA A 64 5.23 19.64 -0.37
N SER A 65 4.66 20.66 0.30
CA SER A 65 4.10 21.86 -0.35
C SER A 65 4.90 23.07 0.13
N PHE A 66 5.34 23.92 -0.80
CA PHE A 66 6.25 25.02 -0.47
C PHE A 66 6.07 26.21 -1.43
N ASN A 67 5.41 27.27 -0.96
CA ASN A 67 5.43 28.56 -1.65
C ASN A 67 6.82 29.17 -1.41
N VAL A 68 7.58 29.35 -2.50
CA VAL A 68 8.99 29.80 -2.43
C VAL A 68 9.15 31.32 -2.51
N LEU A 69 8.05 32.08 -2.54
CA LEU A 69 7.97 33.55 -2.69
C LEU A 69 8.62 34.04 -4.00
N GLY A 70 7.85 34.74 -4.84
CA GLY A 70 8.24 35.13 -6.19
C GLY A 70 9.54 35.94 -6.31
N ALA A 71 10.17 35.87 -7.47
CA ALA A 71 11.36 36.66 -7.78
C ALA A 71 11.03 38.15 -7.92
N ASP A 72 9.86 38.50 -8.46
CA ASP A 72 9.33 39.87 -8.54
C ASP A 72 9.13 40.53 -7.16
N HIS A 73 8.72 39.77 -6.15
CA HIS A 73 8.57 40.25 -4.78
C HIS A 73 9.86 40.85 -4.20
N THR A 74 11.03 40.31 -4.56
CA THR A 74 12.36 40.83 -4.14
C THR A 74 13.13 41.54 -5.26
N ALA A 75 12.52 41.74 -6.43
CA ALA A 75 13.06 42.54 -7.52
C ALA A 75 12.91 44.06 -7.28
N PRO A 76 13.58 44.93 -8.06
CA PRO A 76 13.38 46.38 -7.97
C PRO A 76 11.91 46.77 -8.19
N GLY A 77 11.30 47.40 -7.19
CA GLY A 77 9.87 47.74 -7.16
C GLY A 77 9.00 46.79 -6.33
N GLY A 78 9.50 45.59 -6.01
CA GLY A 78 8.81 44.58 -5.20
C GLY A 78 8.51 45.01 -3.76
N ASN A 79 7.61 44.25 -3.11
CA ASN A 79 7.14 44.55 -1.75
C ASN A 79 8.05 43.98 -0.64
N ARG A 80 8.89 42.98 -0.92
CA ARG A 80 9.82 42.34 0.04
C ARG A 80 11.20 43.01 -0.03
N ARG A 81 11.24 44.32 0.19
CA ARG A 81 12.48 45.12 0.14
C ARG A 81 13.49 44.67 1.20
N GLY A 82 14.77 44.60 0.83
CA GLY A 82 15.85 44.18 1.74
C GLY A 82 15.95 42.67 1.97
N TRP A 83 15.11 41.86 1.32
CA TRP A 83 15.26 40.40 1.25
C TRP A 83 16.22 40.02 0.12
N ASP A 84 16.80 38.82 0.21
CA ASP A 84 17.61 38.24 -0.86
C ASP A 84 16.81 38.03 -2.16
N THR A 85 17.51 38.08 -3.30
CA THR A 85 16.90 37.82 -4.61
C THR A 85 16.30 36.42 -4.68
N GLY A 86 15.24 36.23 -5.46
CA GLY A 86 14.63 34.89 -5.65
C GLY A 86 15.66 33.81 -6.01
N VAL A 87 16.64 34.16 -6.84
CA VAL A 87 17.78 33.29 -7.23
C VAL A 87 18.58 32.81 -6.01
N VAL A 88 19.00 33.73 -5.13
CA VAL A 88 19.75 33.38 -3.90
C VAL A 88 18.90 32.57 -2.94
N ARG A 89 17.58 32.83 -2.86
CA ARG A 89 16.66 32.07 -2.00
C ARG A 89 16.47 30.62 -2.48
N ILE A 90 16.61 30.31 -3.77
CA ILE A 90 16.53 28.93 -4.28
C ILE A 90 17.71 28.05 -3.83
N GLU A 91 18.89 28.60 -3.55
CA GLU A 91 19.97 27.83 -2.92
C GLU A 91 19.56 27.31 -1.54
N ARG A 92 18.78 28.10 -0.78
CA ARG A 92 18.21 27.70 0.51
C ARG A 92 17.09 26.67 0.34
N VAL A 93 16.27 26.78 -0.72
CA VAL A 93 15.26 25.77 -1.07
C VAL A 93 15.92 24.42 -1.36
N VAL A 94 16.94 24.37 -2.22
CA VAL A 94 17.65 23.11 -2.54
C VAL A 94 18.33 22.52 -1.31
N ASN A 95 18.92 23.34 -0.44
CA ASN A 95 19.45 22.87 0.84
C ASN A 95 18.36 22.27 1.74
N LEU A 96 17.18 22.88 1.83
CA LEU A 96 16.04 22.34 2.59
C LEU A 96 15.55 21.00 2.00
N LEU A 97 15.48 20.86 0.66
CA LEU A 97 15.07 19.58 0.05
C LEU A 97 16.04 18.45 0.39
N ASN A 98 17.34 18.74 0.45
CA ASN A 98 18.38 17.76 0.77
C ASN A 98 18.49 17.48 2.28
N GLU A 99 18.34 18.49 3.14
CA GLU A 99 18.33 18.34 4.60
C GLU A 99 17.14 17.50 5.07
N GLU A 100 15.98 17.69 4.43
CA GLU A 100 14.73 17.00 4.73
C GLU A 100 14.49 15.77 3.83
N ASP A 101 15.47 15.32 3.03
CA ASP A 101 15.40 14.15 2.13
C ASP A 101 14.04 14.04 1.39
N LEU A 102 13.60 15.14 0.77
CA LEU A 102 12.32 15.22 0.05
C LEU A 102 12.45 14.59 -1.34
N ASP A 103 11.40 13.90 -1.82
CA ASP A 103 11.38 13.24 -3.13
C ASP A 103 10.30 13.73 -4.11
N VAL A 104 9.23 14.37 -3.63
CA VAL A 104 8.27 15.14 -4.47
C VAL A 104 7.84 16.43 -3.77
N VAL A 105 7.82 17.54 -4.50
CA VAL A 105 7.47 18.87 -3.98
C VAL A 105 6.51 19.60 -4.91
N GLY A 106 5.40 20.10 -4.38
CA GLY A 106 4.59 21.12 -5.05
C GLY A 106 5.11 22.52 -4.71
N PHE A 107 5.65 23.22 -5.70
CA PHE A 107 6.13 24.60 -5.58
C PHE A 107 5.09 25.62 -6.04
N GLN A 108 4.92 26.69 -5.26
CA GLN A 108 4.13 27.87 -5.64
C GLN A 108 5.05 29.12 -5.72
N GLU A 109 4.66 30.08 -6.55
CA GLU A 109 5.45 31.31 -6.88
C GLU A 109 6.85 31.07 -7.48
N PHE A 110 7.10 29.88 -8.00
CA PHE A 110 8.39 29.44 -8.54
C PHE A 110 8.69 30.04 -9.92
N GLN A 111 8.95 31.34 -9.99
CA GLN A 111 9.07 32.11 -11.24
C GLN A 111 10.29 31.69 -12.09
N PRO A 112 10.34 31.99 -13.41
CA PRO A 112 11.36 31.44 -14.30
C PRO A 112 12.84 31.64 -13.87
N PRO A 113 13.26 32.77 -13.28
CA PRO A 113 14.63 32.90 -12.75
C PRO A 113 14.93 31.95 -11.57
N GLN A 114 13.92 31.60 -10.78
CA GLN A 114 14.02 30.63 -9.69
C GLN A 114 14.06 29.20 -10.24
N ALA A 115 13.24 28.90 -11.24
CA ALA A 115 13.25 27.60 -11.92
C ALA A 115 14.58 27.33 -12.66
N GLN A 116 15.16 28.35 -13.30
CA GLN A 116 16.50 28.26 -13.89
C GLN A 116 17.55 27.96 -12.81
N ARG A 117 17.56 28.72 -11.71
CA ARG A 117 18.53 28.50 -10.63
C ARG A 117 18.39 27.12 -9.97
N PHE A 118 17.17 26.62 -9.85
CA PHE A 118 16.92 25.26 -9.36
C PHE A 118 17.56 24.23 -10.29
N GLN A 119 17.31 24.32 -11.60
CA GLN A 119 17.88 23.40 -12.59
C GLN A 119 19.43 23.48 -12.66
N GLU A 120 20.01 24.67 -12.50
CA GLU A 120 21.48 24.85 -12.38
C GLU A 120 22.08 24.11 -11.16
N LEU A 121 21.35 24.07 -10.04
CA LEU A 121 21.80 23.47 -8.78
C LEU A 121 21.55 21.96 -8.71
N THR A 122 20.43 21.47 -9.29
CA THR A 122 20.05 20.05 -9.23
C THR A 122 20.53 19.25 -10.44
N GLY A 123 20.75 19.90 -11.59
CA GLY A 123 21.05 19.20 -12.84
C GLY A 123 19.96 18.18 -13.17
N THR A 124 20.36 16.91 -13.34
CA THR A 124 19.44 15.80 -13.66
C THR A 124 18.92 15.02 -12.44
N SER A 125 19.34 15.35 -11.21
CA SER A 125 18.86 14.65 -10.00
C SER A 125 17.42 14.98 -9.62
N TRP A 126 16.92 16.12 -10.12
CA TRP A 126 15.53 16.52 -10.06
C TRP A 126 14.98 16.83 -11.46
N GLN A 127 13.69 16.58 -11.66
CA GLN A 127 12.91 17.08 -12.80
C GLN A 127 11.79 17.99 -12.30
N THR A 128 11.25 18.82 -13.18
CA THR A 128 10.12 19.72 -12.89
C THR A 128 9.10 19.76 -14.03
N TYR A 129 7.82 19.95 -13.70
CA TYR A 129 6.75 20.19 -14.68
C TYR A 129 5.75 21.25 -14.16
N PRO A 130 5.38 22.27 -14.95
CA PRO A 130 5.83 22.55 -16.31
C PRO A 130 7.30 23.04 -16.36
N GLY A 131 7.84 23.50 -15.24
CA GLY A 131 9.23 23.96 -15.16
C GLY A 131 9.51 25.06 -16.19
N LEU A 132 10.62 24.93 -16.91
CA LEU A 132 11.01 25.85 -17.99
C LEU A 132 10.61 25.38 -19.41
N ILE A 133 9.74 24.37 -19.54
CA ILE A 133 9.41 23.76 -20.85
C ILE A 133 8.59 24.74 -21.72
N PRO A 134 9.14 25.34 -22.79
CA PRO A 134 8.47 26.42 -23.51
C PRO A 134 7.21 25.96 -24.26
N GLU A 135 7.22 24.72 -24.78
CA GLU A 135 6.14 24.14 -25.59
C GLU A 135 4.85 23.94 -24.80
N VAL A 136 4.96 23.85 -23.48
CA VAL A 136 3.84 23.66 -22.55
C VAL A 136 3.05 24.98 -22.33
N GLY A 137 3.64 26.14 -22.67
CA GLY A 137 2.95 27.43 -22.67
C GLY A 137 2.41 27.86 -21.30
N ALA A 138 3.02 27.38 -20.22
CA ALA A 138 2.71 27.73 -18.84
C ALA A 138 4.00 28.20 -18.16
N PRO A 139 3.99 29.31 -17.39
CA PRO A 139 5.16 29.72 -16.64
C PRO A 139 5.40 28.77 -15.46
N SER A 140 6.66 28.62 -15.05
CA SER A 140 7.10 27.73 -13.95
C SER A 140 6.44 27.99 -12.58
N VAL A 141 5.76 29.12 -12.42
CA VAL A 141 5.16 29.68 -11.18
C VAL A 141 4.50 28.62 -10.30
N ASN A 142 3.76 27.69 -10.90
CA ASN A 142 3.24 26.52 -10.22
C ASN A 142 3.88 25.29 -10.88
N SER A 143 4.77 24.60 -10.17
CA SER A 143 5.49 23.41 -10.68
C SER A 143 5.45 22.28 -9.67
N ILE A 144 5.43 21.04 -10.16
CA ILE A 144 5.77 19.86 -9.35
C ILE A 144 7.24 19.52 -9.66
N ALA A 145 8.03 19.29 -8.62
CA ALA A 145 9.40 18.83 -8.70
C ALA A 145 9.51 17.41 -8.11
N TRP A 146 10.32 16.52 -8.70
CA TRP A 146 10.57 15.19 -8.16
C TRP A 146 12.01 14.73 -8.37
N ARG A 147 12.47 13.86 -7.47
CA ARG A 147 13.77 13.18 -7.55
C ARG A 147 13.75 12.06 -8.59
N THR A 148 14.72 12.06 -9.49
CA THR A 148 14.80 11.13 -10.63
C THR A 148 15.35 9.75 -10.26
N ASP A 149 16.02 9.62 -9.11
CA ASP A 149 16.43 8.34 -8.54
C ASP A 149 15.29 7.61 -7.82
N THR A 150 14.24 8.34 -7.41
CA THR A 150 13.05 7.78 -6.74
C THR A 150 11.85 7.65 -7.67
N TRP A 151 11.67 8.59 -8.62
CA TRP A 151 10.46 8.72 -9.43
C TRP A 151 10.76 8.92 -10.93
N THR A 152 10.06 8.18 -11.77
CA THR A 152 10.02 8.35 -13.24
C THR A 152 8.69 8.96 -13.67
N LEU A 153 8.71 9.93 -14.58
CA LEU A 153 7.51 10.53 -15.16
C LEU A 153 6.83 9.58 -16.14
N VAL A 154 5.52 9.35 -15.95
CA VAL A 154 4.67 8.57 -16.87
C VAL A 154 3.80 9.49 -17.72
N GLN A 155 3.15 10.47 -17.11
CA GLN A 155 2.24 11.41 -17.79
C GLN A 155 2.27 12.78 -17.10
N ALA A 156 2.09 13.86 -17.86
CA ALA A 156 2.03 15.23 -17.34
C ALA A 156 0.95 16.03 -18.07
N GLN A 157 0.13 16.78 -17.33
CA GLN A 157 -0.95 17.62 -17.86
C GLN A 157 -1.17 18.88 -17.02
N LEU A 158 -1.95 19.84 -17.54
CA LEU A 158 -2.29 21.10 -16.89
C LEU A 158 -3.79 21.28 -16.78
N LEU A 159 -4.25 21.73 -15.62
CA LEU A 159 -5.64 22.11 -15.34
C LEU A 159 -5.76 23.66 -15.34
N PRO A 160 -6.60 24.28 -16.17
CA PRO A 160 -6.80 25.73 -16.17
C PRO A 160 -7.76 26.15 -15.03
N VAL A 161 -7.21 26.41 -13.85
CA VAL A 161 -7.96 26.78 -12.63
C VAL A 161 -8.18 28.30 -12.57
N PRO A 162 -9.39 28.81 -12.26
CA PRO A 162 -9.65 30.23 -12.08
C PRO A 162 -8.71 30.89 -11.06
N TYR A 163 -8.15 32.04 -11.43
CA TYR A 163 -7.27 32.84 -10.57
C TYR A 163 -7.85 34.26 -10.42
N PHE A 164 -7.00 35.29 -10.26
CA PHE A 164 -7.47 36.68 -10.21
C PHE A 164 -8.42 37.02 -11.38
N ASP A 165 -9.51 37.72 -11.05
CA ASP A 165 -10.55 38.15 -12.00
C ASP A 165 -11.21 37.03 -12.82
N GLY A 166 -11.01 35.76 -12.45
CA GLY A 166 -11.48 34.58 -13.18
C GLY A 166 -10.59 34.17 -14.36
N VAL A 167 -9.45 34.86 -14.55
CA VAL A 167 -8.47 34.50 -15.58
C VAL A 167 -7.80 33.17 -15.18
N PRO A 168 -7.84 32.11 -16.02
CA PRO A 168 -7.30 30.82 -15.61
C PRO A 168 -5.78 30.81 -15.50
N SER A 169 -5.27 30.28 -14.39
CA SER A 169 -3.87 29.88 -14.21
C SER A 169 -3.72 28.38 -14.45
N ARG A 170 -2.58 27.96 -15.00
CA ARG A 170 -2.34 26.56 -15.41
C ARG A 170 -1.67 25.78 -14.27
N MET A 171 -2.39 24.85 -13.67
CA MET A 171 -1.96 24.06 -12.51
C MET A 171 -1.49 22.66 -12.94
N PRO A 172 -0.26 22.23 -12.65
CA PRO A 172 0.25 20.92 -13.08
C PRO A 172 -0.32 19.75 -12.28
N TYR A 173 -0.57 18.66 -13.00
CA TYR A 173 -0.61 17.32 -12.43
C TYR A 173 0.28 16.35 -13.22
N VAL A 174 0.92 15.42 -12.52
CA VAL A 174 1.81 14.40 -13.07
C VAL A 174 1.51 13.02 -12.49
N LEU A 175 1.63 11.99 -13.32
CA LEU A 175 1.67 10.60 -12.90
C LEU A 175 3.14 10.21 -12.79
N LEU A 176 3.59 9.87 -11.58
CA LEU A 176 4.94 9.39 -11.34
C LEU A 176 4.89 7.91 -10.97
N GLN A 177 5.84 7.14 -11.50
CA GLN A 177 6.09 5.75 -11.12
C GLN A 177 7.33 5.67 -10.25
N ASN A 178 7.19 5.07 -9.07
CA ASN A 178 8.32 4.86 -8.15
C ASN A 178 9.28 3.81 -8.72
N VAL A 179 10.57 4.13 -8.75
CA VAL A 179 11.62 3.30 -9.36
C VAL A 179 11.85 1.99 -8.61
N GLN A 180 11.66 1.96 -7.28
CA GLN A 180 11.88 0.77 -6.45
C GLN A 180 10.66 -0.14 -6.40
N THR A 181 9.45 0.42 -6.30
CA THR A 181 8.22 -0.36 -6.04
C THR A 181 7.36 -0.60 -7.28
N GLY A 182 7.62 0.13 -8.37
CA GLY A 182 6.74 0.17 -9.54
C GLY A 182 5.40 0.87 -9.30
N ARG A 183 5.13 1.41 -8.09
CA ARG A 183 3.85 2.02 -7.75
C ARG A 183 3.68 3.34 -8.49
N GLN A 184 2.55 3.50 -9.17
CA GLN A 184 2.15 4.77 -9.76
C GLN A 184 1.32 5.60 -8.77
N VAL A 185 1.53 6.92 -8.78
CA VAL A 185 0.80 7.90 -7.95
C VAL A 185 0.60 9.18 -8.77
N TRP A 186 -0.61 9.74 -8.74
CA TRP A 186 -0.91 11.06 -9.26
C TRP A 186 -0.55 12.14 -8.24
N PHE A 187 0.15 13.18 -8.69
CA PHE A 187 0.46 14.37 -7.91
C PHE A 187 -0.14 15.59 -8.61
N PHE A 188 -0.84 16.45 -7.88
CA PHE A 188 -1.39 17.73 -8.35
C PHE A 188 -0.85 18.88 -7.51
N ASN A 189 -0.61 20.04 -8.12
CA ASN A 189 -0.18 21.24 -7.41
C ASN A 189 -0.92 22.48 -7.94
N THR A 190 -1.47 23.28 -7.02
CA THR A 190 -2.23 24.51 -7.32
C THR A 190 -1.73 25.68 -6.50
N HIS A 191 -2.02 26.90 -6.97
CA HIS A 191 -1.98 28.12 -6.16
C HIS A 191 -3.30 28.86 -6.40
N ASN A 192 -4.19 28.86 -5.42
CA ASN A 192 -5.51 29.51 -5.52
C ASN A 192 -5.42 31.00 -5.11
N PRO A 193 -6.28 31.89 -5.65
CA PRO A 193 -6.09 33.33 -5.50
C PRO A 193 -6.41 33.84 -4.08
N ALA A 194 -5.45 34.59 -3.52
CA ALA A 194 -5.65 35.42 -2.34
C ALA A 194 -6.62 36.60 -2.62
N ASP A 195 -7.15 37.24 -1.57
CA ASP A 195 -8.03 38.42 -1.71
C ASP A 195 -7.25 39.74 -2.00
N THR A 196 -5.98 39.65 -2.42
CA THR A 196 -5.08 40.79 -2.66
C THR A 196 -5.46 41.67 -3.85
N ARG A 197 -6.42 41.23 -4.68
CA ARG A 197 -7.04 42.03 -5.76
C ARG A 197 -8.55 42.25 -5.55
N GLY A 198 -9.02 42.09 -4.30
CA GLY A 198 -10.44 42.05 -3.96
C GLY A 198 -10.95 40.62 -3.76
N PRO A 199 -12.23 40.44 -3.38
CA PRO A 199 -12.77 39.15 -2.94
C PRO A 199 -12.69 38.05 -4.02
N ALA A 200 -11.90 37.02 -3.74
CA ALA A 200 -11.57 35.94 -4.64
C ALA A 200 -12.18 34.57 -4.23
N GLN A 201 -12.95 34.51 -3.14
CA GLN A 201 -13.56 33.27 -2.62
C GLN A 201 -14.23 32.42 -3.72
N ARG A 202 -15.08 33.01 -4.58
CA ARG A 202 -15.74 32.30 -5.69
C ARG A 202 -14.77 31.55 -6.62
N TRP A 203 -13.54 32.04 -6.79
CA TRP A 203 -12.50 31.42 -7.61
C TRP A 203 -11.72 30.36 -6.83
N ARG A 204 -11.60 30.52 -5.51
CA ARG A 204 -11.16 29.44 -4.60
C ARG A 204 -12.15 28.27 -4.65
N ASP A 205 -13.43 28.53 -4.41
CA ASP A 205 -14.51 27.54 -4.42
C ASP A 205 -14.61 26.78 -5.76
N GLU A 206 -14.56 27.50 -6.89
CA GLU A 206 -14.54 26.88 -8.23
C GLU A 206 -13.29 26.02 -8.45
N GLY A 207 -12.11 26.50 -8.02
CA GLY A 207 -10.88 25.73 -8.06
C GLY A 207 -10.90 24.48 -7.17
N PHE A 208 -11.55 24.53 -6.01
CA PHE A 208 -11.73 23.37 -5.12
C PHE A 208 -12.65 22.33 -5.75
N ALA A 209 -13.73 22.77 -6.41
CA ALA A 209 -14.60 21.89 -7.18
C ALA A 209 -13.86 21.23 -8.37
N MET A 210 -12.99 21.98 -9.06
CA MET A 210 -12.14 21.44 -10.14
C MET A 210 -11.10 20.43 -9.62
N GLU A 211 -10.46 20.69 -8.48
CA GLU A 211 -9.53 19.76 -7.83
C GLU A 211 -10.24 18.46 -7.41
N ALA A 212 -11.39 18.58 -6.75
CA ALA A 212 -12.17 17.42 -6.35
C ALA A 212 -12.68 16.61 -7.56
N LYS A 213 -13.05 17.28 -8.66
CA LYS A 213 -13.39 16.61 -9.91
C LYS A 213 -12.18 15.89 -10.51
N LEU A 214 -11.01 16.52 -10.57
CA LEU A 214 -9.79 15.91 -11.11
C LEU A 214 -9.42 14.63 -10.34
N ALA A 215 -9.46 14.67 -9.00
CA ALA A 215 -9.20 13.50 -8.17
C ALA A 215 -10.18 12.35 -8.48
N ASN A 216 -11.48 12.64 -8.62
CA ASN A 216 -12.49 11.63 -8.96
C ASN A 216 -12.34 11.09 -10.38
N ASP A 217 -12.11 11.97 -11.38
CA ASP A 217 -11.89 11.58 -12.78
C ASP A 217 -10.68 10.63 -12.91
N LEU A 218 -9.57 10.97 -12.25
CA LEU A 218 -8.34 10.17 -12.29
C LEU A 218 -8.50 8.82 -11.57
N ARG A 219 -9.19 8.76 -10.42
CA ARG A 219 -9.48 7.49 -9.73
C ARG A 219 -10.44 6.59 -10.53
N ALA A 220 -11.34 7.17 -11.31
CA ALA A 220 -12.23 6.44 -12.19
C ALA A 220 -11.52 5.91 -13.45
N ALA A 221 -10.58 6.68 -14.01
CA ALA A 221 -9.78 6.29 -15.16
C ALA A 221 -8.61 5.34 -14.83
N TYR A 222 -8.05 5.45 -13.61
CA TYR A 222 -6.92 4.65 -13.14
C TYR A 222 -7.22 4.01 -11.75
N PRO A 223 -8.15 3.04 -11.66
CA PRO A 223 -8.52 2.41 -10.39
C PRO A 223 -7.30 1.83 -9.66
N GLY A 224 -7.10 2.21 -8.40
CA GLY A 224 -5.94 1.82 -7.58
C GLY A 224 -4.78 2.83 -7.60
N THR A 225 -4.70 3.72 -8.58
CA THR A 225 -3.68 4.80 -8.59
C THR A 225 -4.11 5.91 -7.60
N PRO A 226 -3.37 6.15 -6.51
CA PRO A 226 -3.74 7.18 -5.53
C PRO A 226 -3.48 8.59 -6.07
N PHE A 227 -4.11 9.59 -5.45
CA PHE A 227 -3.95 11.00 -5.80
C PHE A 227 -3.53 11.83 -4.58
N ILE A 228 -2.46 12.61 -4.74
CA ILE A 228 -1.91 13.53 -3.74
C ILE A 228 -2.00 14.96 -4.29
N SER A 229 -2.49 15.91 -3.49
CA SER A 229 -2.49 17.34 -3.84
C SER A 229 -1.63 18.16 -2.89
N PHE A 230 -0.85 19.05 -3.49
CA PHE A 230 -0.14 20.16 -2.87
C PHE A 230 -0.82 21.49 -3.23
N GLY A 231 -0.45 22.56 -2.53
CA GLY A 231 -0.76 23.92 -2.96
C GLY A 231 -0.96 24.90 -1.84
N ASP A 232 -0.60 26.15 -2.09
CA ASP A 232 -1.16 27.29 -1.37
C ASP A 232 -2.59 27.52 -1.87
N LYS A 233 -3.56 27.16 -1.03
CA LYS A 233 -4.99 27.27 -1.33
C LYS A 233 -5.52 28.67 -1.00
N ASN A 234 -4.72 29.54 -0.36
CA ASN A 234 -5.12 30.81 0.24
C ASN A 234 -6.40 30.70 1.10
N GLU A 235 -6.58 29.53 1.74
CA GLU A 235 -7.80 29.16 2.47
C GLU A 235 -7.47 28.17 3.61
N THR A 236 -8.24 28.25 4.69
CA THR A 236 -8.05 27.42 5.89
C THR A 236 -9.14 26.35 6.01
N SER A 237 -10.11 26.48 6.91
CA SER A 237 -11.12 25.46 7.22
C SER A 237 -11.93 24.99 6.01
N ASP A 238 -12.29 25.93 5.15
CA ASP A 238 -13.38 25.76 4.20
C ASP A 238 -12.93 24.94 2.99
N TYR A 239 -11.66 25.07 2.59
CA TYR A 239 -11.02 24.20 1.60
C TYR A 239 -11.12 22.71 1.97
N TYR A 240 -10.78 22.36 3.21
CA TYR A 240 -10.82 20.95 3.65
C TYR A 240 -12.23 20.38 3.53
N CYS A 241 -13.24 21.11 4.00
CA CYS A 241 -14.63 20.63 3.96
C CYS A 241 -15.29 20.76 2.57
N ALA A 242 -14.72 21.53 1.64
CA ALA A 242 -15.09 21.48 0.22
C ALA A 242 -14.53 20.22 -0.47
N VAL A 243 -13.23 19.92 -0.30
CA VAL A 243 -12.53 18.88 -1.08
C VAL A 243 -12.60 17.49 -0.44
N ALA A 244 -12.38 17.36 0.86
CA ALA A 244 -12.28 16.06 1.53
C ALA A 244 -13.53 15.16 1.36
N PRO A 245 -14.78 15.64 1.55
CA PRO A 245 -15.97 14.82 1.30
C PRO A 245 -16.30 14.66 -0.19
N ALA A 246 -15.93 15.61 -1.05
CA ALA A 246 -16.26 15.58 -2.47
C ALA A 246 -15.37 14.64 -3.30
N ALA A 247 -14.12 14.45 -2.88
CA ALA A 247 -13.12 13.61 -3.57
C ALA A 247 -12.74 12.34 -2.81
N ASP A 248 -13.31 12.12 -1.62
CA ASP A 248 -12.91 11.07 -0.69
C ASP A 248 -11.39 11.14 -0.38
N MET A 249 -11.02 12.32 0.16
CA MET A 249 -9.65 12.73 0.49
C MET A 249 -9.52 13.10 1.98
N TRP A 250 -8.30 13.39 2.44
CA TRP A 250 -7.97 13.92 3.76
C TRP A 250 -6.60 14.60 3.78
N SER A 251 -6.25 15.30 4.86
CA SER A 251 -4.99 16.06 4.97
C SER A 251 -3.93 15.32 5.78
N ALA A 252 -2.66 15.47 5.41
CA ALA A 252 -1.53 15.11 6.26
C ALA A 252 -1.55 15.81 7.63
N SER A 253 -2.18 16.99 7.71
CA SER A 253 -2.37 17.73 8.96
C SER A 253 -3.54 17.23 9.82
N GLY A 254 -4.31 16.24 9.33
CA GLY A 254 -5.45 15.63 10.03
C GLY A 254 -6.81 16.09 9.51
N GLY A 255 -7.74 16.32 10.45
CA GLY A 255 -9.16 16.50 10.17
C GLY A 255 -9.87 15.17 9.84
N TYR A 256 -11.20 15.19 9.84
CA TYR A 256 -12.01 14.03 9.46
C TYR A 256 -13.34 14.39 8.79
N VAL A 257 -13.92 13.40 8.13
CA VAL A 257 -15.26 13.41 7.55
C VAL A 257 -15.97 12.13 8.01
N ASP A 258 -17.17 12.27 8.56
CA ASP A 258 -18.08 11.17 8.93
C ASP A 258 -19.52 11.52 8.53
N GLY A 259 -20.03 10.85 7.48
CA GLY A 259 -21.32 11.16 6.88
C GLY A 259 -21.40 12.61 6.41
N SER A 260 -22.33 13.38 7.00
CA SER A 260 -22.48 14.82 6.77
C SER A 260 -21.62 15.70 7.70
N THR A 261 -20.85 15.11 8.61
CA THR A 261 -19.98 15.83 9.56
C THR A 261 -18.61 16.01 8.95
N CYS A 262 -18.14 17.25 8.87
CA CYS A 262 -16.74 17.56 8.51
C CYS A 262 -16.10 18.36 9.65
N SER A 263 -14.85 17.99 9.99
CA SER A 263 -14.03 18.70 10.96
C SER A 263 -12.65 18.94 10.33
N PRO A 264 -12.31 20.19 9.96
CA PRO A 264 -10.99 20.49 9.42
C PRO A 264 -9.89 20.32 10.48
N PRO A 265 -8.63 20.13 10.06
CA PRO A 265 -7.49 20.13 10.97
C PRO A 265 -7.28 21.51 11.63
N THR A 266 -6.77 21.50 12.85
CA THR A 266 -6.50 22.73 13.61
C THR A 266 -5.14 23.32 13.23
N GLY A 267 -5.01 24.66 13.33
CA GLY A 267 -3.74 25.37 13.16
C GLY A 267 -3.68 26.37 12.00
N GLY A 268 -4.73 26.48 11.18
CA GLY A 268 -4.91 27.57 10.21
C GLY A 268 -3.81 27.63 9.14
N ALA A 269 -3.42 26.48 8.58
CA ALA A 269 -2.57 26.44 7.40
C ALA A 269 -3.35 26.87 6.16
N ILE A 270 -2.70 27.61 5.26
CA ILE A 270 -3.22 27.95 3.91
C ILE A 270 -2.56 27.11 2.82
N ASP A 271 -1.38 26.56 3.09
CA ASP A 271 -0.70 25.56 2.30
C ASP A 271 -1.10 24.15 2.76
N TRP A 272 -1.44 23.28 1.81
CA TRP A 272 -2.01 21.97 2.11
C TRP A 272 -1.24 20.83 1.47
N ILE A 273 -1.20 19.70 2.20
CA ILE A 273 -0.89 18.38 1.66
C ILE A 273 -2.14 17.53 1.91
N MET A 274 -2.76 17.07 0.82
CA MET A 274 -3.94 16.21 0.83
C MET A 274 -3.65 14.91 0.09
N GLY A 275 -4.37 13.84 0.43
CA GLY A 275 -4.34 12.57 -0.29
C GLY A 275 -5.70 11.88 -0.29
N THR A 276 -5.93 11.00 -1.26
CA THR A 276 -7.05 10.04 -1.25
C THR A 276 -6.92 9.05 -0.07
N LYS A 277 -7.98 8.33 0.31
CA LYS A 277 -7.96 7.46 1.52
C LYS A 277 -6.96 6.29 1.46
N ASP A 278 -6.46 5.95 0.28
CA ASP A 278 -5.39 4.98 0.04
C ASP A 278 -3.96 5.57 0.19
N VAL A 279 -3.85 6.88 0.44
CA VAL A 279 -2.61 7.55 0.88
C VAL A 279 -2.64 7.74 2.40
N PHE A 280 -1.59 7.28 3.09
CA PHE A 280 -1.48 7.36 4.54
C PHE A 280 -0.32 8.25 4.98
N PHE A 281 -0.61 9.30 5.76
CA PHE A 281 0.42 10.23 6.26
C PHE A 281 0.91 9.82 7.64
N ASN A 282 2.08 9.18 7.75
CA ASN A 282 2.59 8.67 9.05
C ASN A 282 3.38 9.71 9.87
N ALA A 283 3.73 10.84 9.25
CA ALA A 283 4.29 12.02 9.89
C ALA A 283 3.91 13.27 9.08
N TYR A 284 3.81 14.41 9.75
CA TYR A 284 3.57 15.72 9.17
C TYR A 284 4.31 16.79 9.97
N THR A 285 4.95 17.73 9.28
CA THR A 285 5.77 18.80 9.87
C THR A 285 5.52 20.12 9.16
N ARG A 286 5.24 21.17 9.93
CA ARG A 286 5.27 22.58 9.47
C ARG A 286 6.53 23.24 10.01
N ARG A 287 7.56 23.41 9.17
CA ARG A 287 8.84 24.03 9.53
C ARG A 287 8.80 25.52 9.21
N GLN A 288 9.01 26.37 10.21
CA GLN A 288 9.03 27.85 10.06
C GLN A 288 10.08 28.49 10.99
N ASP A 289 11.28 27.92 10.97
CA ASP A 289 12.46 28.41 11.70
C ASP A 289 13.07 29.67 11.05
N ALA A 290 14.25 30.10 11.51
CA ALA A 290 14.95 31.26 10.98
C ALA A 290 15.49 31.05 9.54
N TYR A 291 15.79 29.82 9.13
CA TYR A 291 16.29 29.52 7.79
C TYR A 291 15.15 29.52 6.76
N VAL A 292 14.00 28.91 7.09
CA VAL A 292 12.78 28.99 6.28
C VAL A 292 12.32 30.44 6.15
N LYS A 293 12.28 31.21 7.26
CA LYS A 293 11.90 32.64 7.25
C LYS A 293 12.86 33.55 6.47
N ALA A 294 14.09 33.11 6.21
CA ALA A 294 15.02 33.79 5.31
C ALA A 294 14.90 33.31 3.84
N THR A 295 14.14 32.25 3.59
CA THR A 295 13.97 31.62 2.28
C THR A 295 12.65 32.05 1.63
N THR A 296 11.58 32.13 2.42
CA THR A 296 10.22 32.52 2.02
C THR A 296 9.47 33.06 3.24
N ASP A 297 8.34 33.71 3.04
CA ASP A 297 7.39 34.08 4.08
C ASP A 297 6.49 32.91 4.51
N HIS A 298 6.29 31.91 3.65
CA HIS A 298 5.53 30.70 3.95
C HIS A 298 6.34 29.67 4.76
N PRO A 299 5.69 28.81 5.58
CA PRO A 299 6.32 27.61 6.12
C PRO A 299 6.68 26.60 5.03
N LEU A 300 7.67 25.74 5.30
CA LEU A 300 7.86 24.49 4.57
C LEU A 300 6.95 23.42 5.21
N TYR A 301 6.00 22.90 4.45
CA TYR A 301 5.11 21.82 4.89
C TYR A 301 5.55 20.49 4.29
N MET A 302 5.67 19.47 5.12
CA MET A 302 6.22 18.17 4.74
C MET A 302 5.38 17.05 5.34
N ALA A 303 5.29 15.92 4.63
CA ALA A 303 4.65 14.71 5.12
C ALA A 303 5.36 13.44 4.65
N ASN A 304 5.34 12.41 5.48
CA ASN A 304 5.68 11.05 5.07
C ASN A 304 4.42 10.38 4.51
N ALA A 305 4.25 10.41 3.18
CA ALA A 305 3.22 9.65 2.50
C ALA A 305 3.59 8.16 2.46
N VAL A 306 2.58 7.30 2.65
CA VAL A 306 2.68 5.84 2.59
C VAL A 306 1.51 5.32 1.77
N ILE A 307 1.82 4.73 0.62
CA ILE A 307 0.85 4.02 -0.21
C ILE A 307 1.00 2.53 0.13
N PRO A 308 -0.04 1.84 0.65
CA PRO A 308 0.06 0.41 0.98
C PRO A 308 0.35 -0.46 -0.24
N ALA A 309 0.86 -1.67 0.01
CA ALA A 309 0.99 -2.67 -1.05
C ALA A 309 -0.39 -3.08 -1.59
N ALA A 310 -0.45 -3.37 -2.88
CA ALA A 310 -1.70 -3.69 -3.58
C ALA A 310 -2.38 -4.96 -3.03
N ALA A 311 -3.71 -4.96 -2.96
CA ALA A 311 -4.52 -6.13 -2.61
C ALA A 311 -5.83 -6.16 -3.44
N PRO A 312 -6.41 -7.35 -3.69
CA PRO A 312 -7.67 -7.47 -4.41
C PRO A 312 -8.80 -6.65 -3.78
N ALA A 313 -9.41 -5.75 -4.55
CA ALA A 313 -10.35 -4.74 -4.04
C ALA A 313 -11.64 -5.32 -3.43
N THR A 314 -11.94 -6.60 -3.72
CA THR A 314 -13.06 -7.36 -3.14
C THR A 314 -12.81 -7.84 -1.71
N ILE A 315 -11.59 -7.74 -1.18
CA ILE A 315 -11.33 -8.08 0.22
C ILE A 315 -11.81 -6.94 1.12
N GLU A 316 -12.84 -7.24 1.91
CA GLU A 316 -13.41 -6.35 2.93
C GLU A 316 -13.25 -6.91 4.34
N HIS A 317 -12.97 -8.22 4.46
CA HIS A 317 -12.87 -8.91 5.73
C HIS A 317 -11.60 -9.78 5.81
N VAL A 318 -10.92 -9.76 6.95
CA VAL A 318 -9.75 -10.60 7.22
C VAL A 318 -9.97 -11.41 8.50
N VAL A 319 -9.89 -12.73 8.37
CA VAL A 319 -10.04 -13.69 9.47
C VAL A 319 -8.71 -14.38 9.72
N VAL A 320 -8.07 -14.05 10.84
CA VAL A 320 -6.82 -14.69 11.30
C VAL A 320 -7.16 -15.77 12.33
N VAL A 321 -6.75 -17.00 12.08
CA VAL A 321 -6.85 -18.10 13.05
C VAL A 321 -5.46 -18.49 13.56
N ALA A 322 -5.15 -18.06 14.77
CA ALA A 322 -3.93 -18.42 15.48
C ALA A 322 -4.12 -19.77 16.18
N VAL A 323 -3.27 -20.75 15.86
CA VAL A 323 -3.38 -22.11 16.40
C VAL A 323 -2.09 -22.49 17.15
N PRO A 324 -1.97 -22.17 18.44
CA PRO A 324 -0.82 -22.59 19.22
C PRO A 324 -0.78 -24.11 19.35
N GLY A 325 0.39 -24.71 19.12
CA GLY A 325 0.57 -26.16 19.08
C GLY A 325 0.20 -26.82 17.74
N LEU A 326 -0.17 -26.08 16.69
CA LEU A 326 -0.26 -26.60 15.32
C LEU A 326 1.15 -26.75 14.72
N THR A 327 1.78 -27.90 14.95
CA THR A 327 3.15 -28.15 14.50
C THR A 327 3.18 -28.75 13.10
N THR A 328 4.14 -28.31 12.26
CA THR A 328 4.35 -28.90 10.92
C THR A 328 4.51 -30.43 10.97
N SER A 329 5.17 -30.94 12.01
CA SER A 329 5.33 -32.38 12.24
C SER A 329 4.02 -33.12 12.45
N ALA A 330 3.04 -32.52 13.13
CA ALA A 330 1.73 -33.13 13.31
C ALA A 330 0.93 -33.10 12.01
N VAL A 331 0.88 -31.95 11.33
CA VAL A 331 0.15 -31.78 10.06
C VAL A 331 0.65 -32.79 9.02
N ARG A 332 1.96 -32.83 8.74
CA ARG A 332 2.55 -33.78 7.77
C ARG A 332 2.37 -35.26 8.18
N SER A 333 2.15 -35.56 9.46
CA SER A 333 1.88 -36.92 9.96
C SER A 333 0.38 -37.30 9.95
N ILE A 334 -0.51 -36.34 9.72
CA ILE A 334 -1.96 -36.53 9.69
C ILE A 334 -2.46 -36.49 8.23
N GLY A 335 -1.83 -35.68 7.38
CA GLY A 335 -2.15 -35.55 5.96
C GLY A 335 -3.62 -35.22 5.73
N GLU A 336 -4.21 -35.83 4.69
CA GLU A 336 -5.61 -35.64 4.27
C GLU A 336 -6.67 -35.91 5.34
N GLN A 337 -6.33 -36.54 6.47
CA GLN A 337 -7.27 -36.64 7.59
C GLN A 337 -7.61 -35.26 8.18
N ALA A 338 -6.71 -34.28 8.04
CA ALA A 338 -6.94 -32.86 8.31
C ALA A 338 -7.61 -32.16 7.11
N LYS A 339 -8.84 -32.60 6.78
CA LYS A 339 -9.59 -32.16 5.57
C LYS A 339 -9.90 -30.65 5.50
N ALA A 340 -9.75 -29.89 6.58
CA ALA A 340 -9.82 -28.43 6.53
C ALA A 340 -8.46 -27.81 6.17
N LEU A 341 -7.35 -28.35 6.67
CA LEU A 341 -6.00 -27.88 6.33
C LEU A 341 -5.62 -28.26 4.89
N SER A 342 -5.80 -29.51 4.50
CA SER A 342 -5.55 -29.95 3.10
C SER A 342 -6.45 -29.21 2.11
N ARG A 343 -7.62 -28.72 2.53
CA ARG A 343 -8.46 -27.82 1.72
C ARG A 343 -7.84 -26.43 1.53
N MET A 344 -7.07 -25.90 2.49
CA MET A 344 -6.37 -24.63 2.29
C MET A 344 -5.07 -24.80 1.49
N GLU A 345 -4.51 -26.01 1.50
CA GLU A 345 -3.38 -26.42 0.66
C GLU A 345 -3.81 -26.59 -0.82
N THR A 346 -5.08 -26.95 -1.09
CA THR A 346 -5.66 -26.98 -2.44
C THR A 346 -6.33 -25.67 -2.86
N ASP A 347 -7.22 -25.11 -2.04
CA ASP A 347 -8.08 -23.96 -2.37
C ASP A 347 -7.36 -22.60 -2.14
N GLY A 348 -6.02 -22.57 -2.05
CA GLY A 348 -5.22 -21.35 -1.87
C GLY A 348 -3.71 -21.61 -1.74
N ALA A 349 -3.01 -20.68 -1.07
CA ALA A 349 -1.56 -20.69 -0.94
C ALA A 349 -1.12 -21.05 0.49
N SER A 350 -0.05 -21.83 0.65
CA SER A 350 0.42 -22.27 1.97
C SER A 350 1.94 -22.44 2.05
N THR A 351 2.49 -22.60 3.25
CA THR A 351 3.76 -23.31 3.38
C THR A 351 3.83 -24.00 4.72
N THR A 352 4.41 -25.20 4.72
CA THR A 352 4.73 -25.92 5.96
C THR A 352 6.14 -25.60 6.47
N ASN A 353 6.84 -24.63 5.87
CA ASN A 353 8.20 -24.22 6.22
C ASN A 353 8.33 -22.77 6.73
N ALA A 354 7.27 -22.17 7.27
CA ALA A 354 7.35 -20.89 7.98
C ALA A 354 8.09 -21.03 9.33
N ARG A 355 8.31 -19.90 10.02
CA ARG A 355 9.09 -19.82 11.27
C ARG A 355 8.39 -19.02 12.36
N THR A 356 8.62 -19.41 13.61
CA THR A 356 8.42 -18.50 14.76
C THR A 356 9.44 -17.35 14.71
N THR A 357 9.25 -16.34 15.57
CA THR A 357 10.34 -15.42 15.94
C THR A 357 11.58 -16.17 16.44
N LYS A 358 12.76 -15.55 16.32
CA LYS A 358 14.04 -16.20 16.66
C LYS A 358 14.24 -16.39 18.16
N GLU A 359 13.78 -15.44 18.96
CA GLU A 359 14.07 -15.37 20.41
C GLU A 359 13.17 -16.29 21.25
N ARG A 360 11.90 -16.47 20.84
CA ARG A 360 10.91 -17.32 21.51
C ARG A 360 10.08 -18.08 20.47
N VAL A 361 9.84 -19.35 20.78
CA VAL A 361 9.01 -20.25 19.96
C VAL A 361 7.65 -20.55 20.61
N GLY A 362 7.35 -19.90 21.73
CA GLY A 362 6.12 -20.04 22.49
C GLY A 362 4.93 -19.31 21.86
N ALA A 363 3.74 -19.79 22.18
CA ALA A 363 2.45 -19.36 21.66
C ALA A 363 2.27 -17.84 21.79
N ASP A 364 2.46 -17.32 23.00
CA ASP A 364 2.14 -15.92 23.30
C ASP A 364 3.10 -14.96 22.63
N ALA A 365 4.41 -15.26 22.67
CA ALA A 365 5.40 -14.49 21.93
C ALA A 365 4.98 -14.30 20.47
N ASN A 366 4.62 -15.39 19.80
CA ASN A 366 4.30 -15.40 18.38
C ASN A 366 2.88 -14.92 18.06
N LEU A 367 1.92 -15.06 18.98
CA LEU A 367 0.62 -14.39 18.89
C LEU A 367 0.82 -12.88 18.89
N PHE A 368 1.62 -12.34 19.81
CA PHE A 368 1.89 -10.90 19.83
C PHE A 368 2.74 -10.45 18.63
N SER A 369 3.57 -11.31 18.04
CA SER A 369 4.17 -11.04 16.72
C SER A 369 3.12 -10.96 15.60
N VAL A 370 2.19 -11.93 15.50
CA VAL A 370 1.06 -11.93 14.55
C VAL A 370 0.18 -10.69 14.70
N LEU A 371 0.02 -10.16 15.92
CA LEU A 371 -0.79 -8.96 16.19
C LEU A 371 -0.06 -7.63 15.91
N THR A 372 1.27 -7.60 15.86
CA THR A 372 2.03 -6.32 15.87
C THR A 372 3.11 -6.18 14.79
N GLY A 373 3.42 -7.26 14.06
CA GLY A 373 4.51 -7.29 13.08
C GLY A 373 5.89 -7.14 13.73
N ARG A 374 6.00 -7.36 15.05
CA ARG A 374 7.24 -7.15 15.81
C ARG A 374 7.87 -8.47 16.24
N ARG A 375 9.20 -8.47 16.31
CA ARG A 375 9.99 -9.47 17.03
C ARG A 375 9.78 -9.37 18.55
N VAL A 376 10.39 -10.27 19.31
CA VAL A 376 10.16 -10.35 20.77
C VAL A 376 11.05 -9.38 21.56
N ASN A 377 12.35 -9.25 21.22
CA ASN A 377 13.30 -8.47 22.02
C ASN A 377 12.95 -6.96 22.02
N PRO A 378 12.55 -6.36 23.16
CA PRO A 378 12.14 -4.96 23.20
C PRO A 378 13.29 -3.99 22.91
N GLY A 379 14.54 -4.35 23.28
CA GLY A 379 15.75 -3.60 22.93
C GLY A 379 16.12 -3.65 21.44
N ALA A 380 15.29 -4.26 20.61
CA ALA A 380 15.37 -4.26 19.15
C ALA A 380 13.98 -3.98 18.52
N GLY A 381 13.20 -3.07 19.12
CA GLY A 381 11.87 -2.67 18.65
C GLY A 381 10.74 -3.65 18.97
N GLY A 382 11.03 -4.76 19.66
CA GLY A 382 10.09 -5.85 19.90
C GLY A 382 8.98 -5.59 20.91
N HIS A 383 7.98 -6.47 20.92
CA HIS A 383 6.77 -6.35 21.77
C HIS A 383 6.97 -6.84 23.23
N GLY A 384 8.13 -7.40 23.59
CA GLY A 384 8.52 -7.73 24.98
C GLY A 384 7.80 -8.91 25.67
N VAL A 385 6.60 -9.30 25.22
CA VAL A 385 5.85 -10.45 25.78
C VAL A 385 6.67 -11.74 25.69
N ASP A 386 6.69 -12.53 26.77
CA ASP A 386 7.51 -13.75 26.95
C ASP A 386 9.05 -13.53 26.85
N PHE A 387 9.55 -12.29 26.77
CA PHE A 387 10.99 -12.05 26.77
C PHE A 387 11.65 -12.46 28.11
N ARG A 388 10.96 -12.30 29.26
CA ARG A 388 11.47 -12.61 30.61
C ARG A 388 10.53 -13.48 31.48
N GLY A 389 9.60 -14.22 30.89
CA GLY A 389 8.82 -15.27 31.57
C GLY A 389 7.78 -14.84 32.64
N LYS A 390 7.68 -13.56 33.00
CA LYS A 390 6.55 -13.02 33.78
C LYS A 390 5.63 -12.21 32.88
N ASN A 391 4.32 -12.45 33.00
CA ASN A 391 3.33 -11.70 32.20
C ASN A 391 3.32 -10.22 32.59
N PRO A 392 3.41 -9.30 31.61
CA PRO A 392 3.47 -7.87 31.84
C PRO A 392 2.08 -7.30 32.15
N ALA A 393 2.03 -6.05 32.66
CA ALA A 393 0.76 -5.38 32.92
C ALA A 393 -0.03 -5.08 31.63
N THR A 394 0.68 -4.75 30.54
CA THR A 394 0.24 -4.55 29.15
C THR A 394 1.42 -4.88 28.22
N VAL A 395 1.17 -5.08 26.92
CA VAL A 395 2.23 -5.20 25.90
C VAL A 395 3.13 -3.96 25.92
N HIS A 396 2.54 -2.77 26.04
CA HIS A 396 3.26 -1.50 26.11
C HIS A 396 4.26 -1.47 27.28
N LYS A 397 3.87 -1.98 28.47
CA LYS A 397 4.78 -2.06 29.62
C LYS A 397 5.89 -3.13 29.46
N ALA A 398 5.72 -4.10 28.55
CA ALA A 398 6.74 -5.09 28.20
C ALA A 398 7.77 -4.54 27.19
N ALA A 399 7.30 -3.71 26.25
CA ALA A 399 8.14 -3.04 25.27
C ALA A 399 8.85 -1.79 25.84
N GLY A 400 8.29 -1.17 26.88
CA GLY A 400 8.76 0.10 27.45
C GLY A 400 8.20 1.35 26.75
N GLN A 401 7.36 1.16 25.73
CA GLN A 401 6.81 2.19 24.84
C GLN A 401 5.41 1.78 24.36
N TYR A 402 4.70 2.66 23.64
CA TYR A 402 3.48 2.23 22.95
C TYR A 402 3.78 1.16 21.89
N VAL A 403 2.81 0.28 21.63
CA VAL A 403 2.95 -0.81 20.64
C VAL A 403 1.65 -0.91 19.88
N SER A 404 1.65 -0.35 18.67
CA SER A 404 0.55 -0.50 17.72
C SER A 404 0.41 -1.94 17.26
N SER A 405 -0.81 -2.27 16.83
CA SER A 405 -1.23 -3.58 16.38
C SER A 405 -2.10 -3.48 15.13
N ILE A 406 -2.43 -4.63 14.54
CA ILE A 406 -3.46 -4.72 13.50
C ILE A 406 -4.83 -4.19 13.96
N PHE A 407 -5.11 -4.20 15.26
CA PHE A 407 -6.34 -3.64 15.84
C PHE A 407 -6.32 -2.12 15.85
N ASP A 408 -5.18 -1.49 16.21
CA ASP A 408 -5.02 -0.04 16.08
C ASP A 408 -5.20 0.39 14.63
N LEU A 409 -4.62 -0.34 13.67
CA LEU A 409 -4.66 0.07 12.26
C LEU A 409 -6.05 -0.08 11.64
N ALA A 410 -6.79 -1.13 11.98
CA ALA A 410 -8.20 -1.25 11.60
C ALA A 410 -9.04 -0.12 12.23
N HIS A 411 -8.97 0.02 13.56
CA HIS A 411 -9.88 0.90 14.31
C HIS A 411 -9.59 2.39 14.13
N ASN A 412 -8.32 2.79 13.94
CA ASN A 412 -7.95 4.17 13.61
C ASN A 412 -8.37 4.58 12.18
N ASN A 413 -8.94 3.66 11.40
CA ASN A 413 -9.54 3.90 10.08
C ASN A 413 -11.01 3.43 10.06
N SER A 414 -11.67 3.49 11.23
CA SER A 414 -13.09 3.16 11.44
C SER A 414 -13.52 1.73 11.04
N LEU A 415 -12.56 0.81 10.84
CA LEU A 415 -12.83 -0.60 10.56
C LEU A 415 -13.11 -1.37 11.86
N SER A 416 -14.12 -2.23 11.84
CA SER A 416 -14.65 -2.90 13.02
C SER A 416 -13.96 -4.23 13.34
N THR A 417 -13.78 -4.52 14.65
CA THR A 417 -12.80 -5.51 15.10
C THR A 417 -13.35 -6.58 16.06
N ALA A 418 -12.78 -7.78 16.00
CA ALA A 418 -13.07 -8.87 16.93
C ALA A 418 -11.82 -9.66 17.33
N LEU A 419 -11.78 -10.08 18.60
CA LEU A 419 -10.79 -11.01 19.15
C LEU A 419 -11.48 -12.05 20.04
N VAL A 420 -11.36 -13.33 19.69
CA VAL A 420 -11.89 -14.45 20.47
C VAL A 420 -10.86 -15.55 20.64
N GLY A 421 -10.91 -16.30 21.75
CA GLY A 421 -10.10 -17.51 21.89
C GLY A 421 -10.41 -18.35 23.12
N SER A 422 -9.59 -19.38 23.35
CA SER A 422 -9.80 -20.38 24.40
C SER A 422 -8.79 -20.36 25.56
N ARG A 423 -7.88 -19.38 25.59
CA ARG A 423 -6.95 -19.12 26.72
C ARG A 423 -7.22 -17.78 27.42
N SER A 424 -6.90 -17.72 28.71
CA SER A 424 -6.94 -16.50 29.54
C SER A 424 -5.96 -15.43 29.06
N GLU A 425 -4.87 -15.85 28.41
CA GLU A 425 -3.72 -15.04 28.04
C GLU A 425 -4.05 -13.99 26.97
N LEU A 426 -5.12 -14.20 26.17
CA LEU A 426 -5.71 -13.18 25.29
C LEU A 426 -6.19 -11.94 26.07
N ALA A 427 -6.43 -12.03 27.38
CA ALA A 427 -6.76 -10.87 28.20
C ALA A 427 -5.61 -9.84 28.23
N LEU A 428 -4.36 -10.23 27.98
CA LEU A 428 -3.25 -9.28 27.83
C LEU A 428 -3.43 -8.39 26.58
N ALA A 429 -3.92 -8.95 25.47
CA ALA A 429 -4.24 -8.19 24.28
C ALA A 429 -5.40 -7.21 24.56
N ARG A 430 -6.53 -7.71 25.06
CA ARG A 430 -7.68 -6.84 25.40
C ARG A 430 -7.34 -5.78 26.44
N LYS A 431 -6.45 -6.06 27.41
CA LYS A 431 -6.04 -5.08 28.41
C LYS A 431 -5.07 -4.02 27.87
N SER A 432 -4.29 -4.35 26.84
CA SER A 432 -3.38 -3.39 26.20
C SER A 432 -4.17 -2.43 25.32
N TRP A 433 -5.02 -2.97 24.45
CA TRP A 433 -5.87 -2.20 23.54
C TRP A 433 -7.30 -2.05 24.11
N ASN A 434 -7.40 -1.30 25.22
CA ASN A 434 -8.68 -0.85 25.80
C ASN A 434 -8.70 0.66 26.03
N SER A 435 -9.87 1.18 26.42
CA SER A 435 -10.11 2.61 26.66
C SER A 435 -9.19 3.31 27.67
N LYS A 436 -8.38 2.56 28.45
CA LYS A 436 -7.39 3.12 29.39
C LYS A 436 -5.94 3.03 28.89
N PHE A 437 -5.62 2.10 28.00
CA PHE A 437 -4.23 1.79 27.62
C PHE A 437 -3.96 1.81 26.12
N GLY A 438 -4.99 1.80 25.26
CA GLY A 438 -4.86 2.01 23.83
C GLY A 438 -4.61 3.48 23.48
N GLY A 439 -4.01 3.74 22.32
CA GLY A 439 -3.75 5.10 21.85
C GLY A 439 -5.01 5.84 21.42
N SER A 440 -4.93 7.17 21.30
CA SER A 440 -5.86 7.94 20.49
C SER A 440 -5.78 7.52 19.02
N ASP A 441 -6.86 7.72 18.28
CA ASP A 441 -6.87 7.68 16.82
C ASP A 441 -6.08 8.91 16.32
N PRO A 442 -4.96 8.75 15.60
CA PRO A 442 -4.12 9.88 15.16
C PRO A 442 -4.61 10.52 13.85
N TYR A 443 -5.48 9.81 13.13
CA TYR A 443 -6.05 10.16 11.82
C TYR A 443 -7.51 9.71 11.82
N GLY A 444 -8.34 10.23 10.91
CA GLY A 444 -9.72 9.78 10.75
C GLY A 444 -10.65 10.20 11.91
N ALA A 445 -11.79 9.51 12.00
CA ALA A 445 -12.79 9.80 13.03
C ALA A 445 -12.31 9.40 14.45
N PRO A 446 -12.78 10.09 15.51
CA PRO A 446 -12.40 9.78 16.89
C PRO A 446 -13.13 8.55 17.44
N ASP A 447 -12.92 7.38 16.84
CA ASP A 447 -13.53 6.09 17.25
C ASP A 447 -13.15 5.67 18.68
N GLY A 448 -12.01 6.13 19.18
CA GLY A 448 -11.57 6.04 20.58
C GLY A 448 -10.50 5.00 20.87
N SER A 449 -10.02 4.97 22.12
CA SER A 449 -8.87 4.15 22.53
C SER A 449 -9.15 2.65 22.71
N SER A 450 -10.39 2.19 22.57
CA SER A 450 -10.78 0.79 22.80
C SER A 450 -10.76 -0.07 21.52
N LYS A 451 -9.58 -0.19 20.89
CA LYS A 451 -9.33 -0.81 19.56
C LYS A 451 -9.82 -2.25 19.31
N ILE A 452 -10.50 -2.89 20.27
CA ILE A 452 -11.10 -4.22 20.16
C ILE A 452 -12.56 -4.14 20.61
N ASP A 453 -13.49 -3.91 19.68
CA ASP A 453 -14.92 -3.74 19.98
C ASP A 453 -15.61 -5.06 20.39
N ARG A 454 -15.22 -6.21 19.82
CA ARG A 454 -15.83 -7.52 20.15
C ARG A 454 -14.82 -8.51 20.75
N PHE A 455 -14.70 -8.54 22.07
CA PHE A 455 -13.79 -9.47 22.79
C PHE A 455 -14.50 -10.63 23.52
N LYS A 456 -13.94 -11.86 23.46
CA LYS A 456 -14.38 -12.98 24.32
C LYS A 456 -13.32 -14.07 24.56
N VAL A 457 -13.19 -14.54 25.80
CA VAL A 457 -12.51 -15.81 26.14
C VAL A 457 -13.55 -16.88 26.48
N LEU A 458 -13.39 -18.10 25.94
CA LEU A 458 -14.36 -19.20 26.06
C LEU A 458 -13.66 -20.55 26.25
N LYS A 459 -14.11 -21.37 27.20
CA LYS A 459 -13.45 -22.63 27.65
C LYS A 459 -12.99 -23.62 26.56
N HIS A 460 -13.54 -23.56 25.34
CA HIS A 460 -13.22 -24.49 24.25
C HIS A 460 -13.27 -23.82 22.87
N ASP A 461 -12.38 -24.23 21.98
CA ASP A 461 -12.26 -23.85 20.56
C ASP A 461 -13.60 -23.87 19.80
N TYR A 462 -14.39 -24.93 20.00
CA TYR A 462 -15.72 -25.03 19.38
C TYR A 462 -16.68 -23.93 19.86
N LYS A 463 -16.58 -23.49 21.13
CA LYS A 463 -17.37 -22.35 21.63
C LYS A 463 -16.86 -21.03 21.05
N ALA A 464 -15.54 -20.85 20.91
CA ALA A 464 -14.94 -19.68 20.25
C ALA A 464 -15.46 -19.50 18.81
N ALA A 465 -15.33 -20.52 17.96
CA ALA A 465 -15.82 -20.46 16.57
C ALA A 465 -17.36 -20.36 16.47
N THR A 466 -18.10 -20.88 17.45
CA THR A 466 -19.57 -20.74 17.49
C THR A 466 -19.99 -19.31 17.87
N TRP A 467 -19.29 -18.69 18.84
CA TRP A 467 -19.52 -17.30 19.21
C TRP A 467 -19.15 -16.33 18.08
N TRP A 468 -18.01 -16.56 17.42
CA TRP A 468 -17.60 -15.76 16.26
C TRP A 468 -18.64 -15.85 15.14
N ARG A 469 -19.07 -17.06 14.72
CA ARG A 469 -20.15 -17.20 13.74
C ARG A 469 -21.41 -16.45 14.15
N ALA A 470 -21.86 -16.58 15.40
CA ALA A 470 -23.08 -15.91 15.88
C ALA A 470 -22.93 -14.38 16.06
N MET A 471 -21.70 -13.86 15.99
CA MET A 471 -21.38 -12.43 15.92
C MET A 471 -21.41 -11.98 14.45
N THR A 472 -20.70 -12.69 13.57
CA THR A 472 -20.67 -12.47 12.12
C THR A 472 -22.07 -12.46 11.50
N THR A 473 -22.93 -13.45 11.80
CA THR A 473 -24.29 -13.56 11.24
C THR A 473 -25.25 -12.45 11.71
N ARG A 474 -24.77 -11.42 12.42
CA ARG A 474 -25.52 -10.20 12.78
C ARG A 474 -24.91 -8.96 12.11
N LYS A 475 -23.59 -8.81 12.21
CA LYS A 475 -22.76 -7.89 11.43
C LYS A 475 -21.35 -8.47 11.42
N ALA A 476 -20.81 -8.73 10.23
CA ALA A 476 -19.42 -9.12 10.03
C ALA A 476 -18.44 -8.08 10.65
N ARG A 477 -17.16 -8.45 10.70
CA ARG A 477 -16.08 -7.59 11.21
C ARG A 477 -14.95 -7.64 10.21
N ASP A 478 -14.49 -6.46 9.87
CA ASP A 478 -13.45 -6.19 8.88
C ASP A 478 -12.14 -6.85 9.33
N LEU A 479 -11.87 -6.85 10.65
CA LEU A 479 -10.83 -7.68 11.27
C LEU A 479 -11.40 -8.65 12.32
N SER A 480 -11.17 -9.95 12.14
CA SER A 480 -11.45 -11.00 13.14
C SER A 480 -10.21 -11.83 13.46
N VAL A 481 -9.83 -11.91 14.74
CA VAL A 481 -8.77 -12.82 15.22
C VAL A 481 -9.37 -13.90 16.13
N ILE A 482 -8.99 -15.16 15.89
CA ILE A 482 -9.50 -16.35 16.57
C ILE A 482 -8.31 -17.19 17.07
N GLU A 483 -8.14 -17.37 18.39
CA GLU A 483 -7.20 -18.37 18.93
C GLU A 483 -7.89 -19.73 19.19
N LEU A 484 -7.32 -20.82 18.67
CA LEU A 484 -7.77 -22.19 18.91
C LEU A 484 -6.74 -22.98 19.74
N SER A 485 -6.81 -22.87 21.06
CA SER A 485 -5.80 -23.36 21.99
C SER A 485 -5.85 -24.86 22.32
N GLY A 486 -6.82 -25.62 21.80
CA GLY A 486 -7.01 -27.03 22.14
C GLY A 486 -5.85 -27.96 21.72
N ALA A 487 -5.08 -27.56 20.70
CA ALA A 487 -3.87 -28.27 20.29
C ALA A 487 -2.71 -28.09 21.29
N LEU A 488 -2.54 -26.87 21.83
CA LEU A 488 -1.52 -26.55 22.84
C LEU A 488 -1.70 -27.40 24.10
N GLN A 489 -2.90 -27.39 24.68
CA GLN A 489 -3.20 -28.05 25.96
C GLN A 489 -2.92 -29.56 25.96
N GLN A 490 -3.08 -30.23 24.81
CA GLN A 490 -2.74 -31.64 24.66
C GLN A 490 -1.25 -31.83 24.30
N GLY A 491 -0.71 -30.95 23.46
CA GLY A 491 0.70 -30.95 23.08
C GLY A 491 1.66 -30.82 24.27
N GLU A 492 1.33 -29.97 25.25
CA GLU A 492 2.11 -29.82 26.48
C GLU A 492 2.13 -31.09 27.33
N ARG A 493 0.99 -31.79 27.43
CA ARG A 493 0.84 -33.04 28.21
C ARG A 493 1.65 -34.20 27.62
N GLU A 494 1.56 -34.40 26.30
CA GLU A 494 2.21 -35.53 25.62
C GLU A 494 3.63 -35.23 25.10
N ARG A 495 4.04 -33.94 25.16
CA ARG A 495 5.23 -33.37 24.51
C ARG A 495 5.14 -33.45 22.97
N TYR A 496 4.01 -33.03 22.40
CA TYR A 496 3.79 -32.82 20.95
C TYR A 496 4.09 -34.06 20.08
N ARG A 497 3.57 -35.21 20.50
CA ARG A 497 3.70 -36.54 19.88
C ARG A 497 2.54 -37.42 20.34
N GLY A 498 2.35 -38.59 19.72
CA GLY A 498 1.32 -39.55 20.14
C GLY A 498 -0.05 -39.32 19.49
N GLU A 499 -0.92 -40.32 19.62
CA GLU A 499 -2.22 -40.33 18.93
C GLU A 499 -3.24 -39.38 19.56
N ASP A 500 -3.15 -39.06 20.86
CA ASP A 500 -4.11 -38.15 21.50
C ASP A 500 -3.81 -36.68 21.17
N TYR A 501 -2.53 -36.30 21.04
CA TYR A 501 -2.13 -35.04 20.40
C TYR A 501 -2.56 -34.98 18.93
N LYS A 502 -2.43 -36.05 18.12
CA LYS A 502 -3.00 -36.07 16.76
C LYS A 502 -4.52 -35.88 16.77
N LYS A 503 -5.24 -36.57 17.66
CA LYS A 503 -6.69 -36.38 17.87
C LYS A 503 -7.03 -34.95 18.31
N ALA A 504 -6.14 -34.23 18.99
CA ALA A 504 -6.31 -32.81 19.30
C ALA A 504 -6.21 -31.93 18.04
N ILE A 505 -5.24 -32.18 17.15
CA ILE A 505 -5.18 -31.51 15.84
C ILE A 505 -6.42 -31.81 14.99
N ILE A 506 -6.92 -33.05 14.99
CA ILE A 506 -8.17 -33.45 14.30
C ILE A 506 -9.44 -32.87 14.98
N LYS A 507 -9.36 -32.46 16.26
CA LYS A 507 -10.42 -31.64 16.90
C LYS A 507 -10.36 -30.19 16.38
N VAL A 508 -9.16 -29.60 16.27
CA VAL A 508 -8.98 -28.24 15.72
C VAL A 508 -9.38 -28.18 14.24
N ASP A 509 -9.02 -29.16 13.41
CA ASP A 509 -9.43 -29.25 12.01
C ASP A 509 -10.95 -29.14 11.84
N ARG A 510 -11.72 -29.84 12.67
CA ARG A 510 -13.19 -29.78 12.66
C ARG A 510 -13.74 -28.42 13.09
N VAL A 511 -12.98 -27.64 13.87
CA VAL A 511 -13.32 -26.25 14.20
C VAL A 511 -12.93 -25.29 13.06
N LEU A 512 -11.77 -25.46 12.44
CA LEU A 512 -11.36 -24.74 11.22
C LEU A 512 -12.38 -24.93 10.10
N ARG A 513 -12.86 -26.17 9.90
CA ARG A 513 -13.93 -26.49 8.93
C ARG A 513 -15.23 -25.74 9.20
N LYS A 514 -15.53 -25.39 10.47
CA LYS A 514 -16.70 -24.57 10.84
C LYS A 514 -16.46 -23.08 10.51
N ILE A 515 -15.23 -22.60 10.65
CA ILE A 515 -14.81 -21.24 10.25
C ILE A 515 -14.88 -21.12 8.73
N GLN A 516 -14.23 -22.02 7.98
CA GLN A 516 -14.30 -22.11 6.51
C GLN A 516 -15.74 -22.18 5.98
N ARG A 517 -16.60 -23.01 6.57
CA ARG A 517 -18.03 -23.07 6.21
C ARG A 517 -18.80 -21.79 6.55
N THR A 518 -18.34 -20.98 7.49
CA THR A 518 -18.95 -19.67 7.74
C THR A 518 -18.49 -18.69 6.67
N VAL A 519 -17.18 -18.63 6.37
CA VAL A 519 -16.64 -17.80 5.27
C VAL A 519 -17.30 -18.12 3.93
N ARG A 520 -17.47 -19.41 3.59
CA ARG A 520 -18.03 -19.85 2.30
C ARG A 520 -19.56 -19.74 2.17
N TYR A 521 -20.31 -19.57 3.26
CA TYR A 521 -21.78 -19.63 3.22
C TYR A 521 -22.50 -18.49 3.97
N ASP A 522 -21.80 -17.58 4.66
CA ASP A 522 -22.37 -16.33 5.16
C ASP A 522 -22.30 -15.26 4.06
N PRO A 523 -23.43 -14.68 3.60
CA PRO A 523 -23.44 -13.73 2.49
C PRO A 523 -22.59 -12.47 2.69
N GLN A 524 -22.24 -12.11 3.93
CA GLN A 524 -21.33 -10.98 4.19
C GLN A 524 -19.88 -11.36 3.90
N LEU A 525 -19.48 -12.60 4.20
CA LEU A 525 -18.09 -13.08 4.10
C LEU A 525 -17.76 -13.69 2.73
N ARG A 526 -18.74 -14.32 2.08
CA ARG A 526 -18.51 -15.11 0.87
C ARG A 526 -17.90 -14.25 -0.22
N ASP A 527 -16.83 -14.76 -0.84
CA ASP A 527 -16.11 -14.12 -1.94
C ASP A 527 -15.48 -12.74 -1.62
N ARG A 528 -15.47 -12.34 -0.34
CA ARG A 528 -15.01 -11.02 0.17
C ARG A 528 -14.06 -11.10 1.37
N THR A 529 -13.64 -12.31 1.74
CA THR A 529 -12.85 -12.58 2.95
C THR A 529 -11.51 -13.26 2.66
N MET A 530 -10.42 -12.72 3.19
CA MET A 530 -9.15 -13.45 3.33
C MET A 530 -9.13 -14.22 4.66
N LEU A 531 -8.94 -15.53 4.60
CA LEU A 531 -8.76 -16.42 5.75
C LEU A 531 -7.29 -16.83 5.85
N VAL A 532 -6.64 -16.50 6.96
CA VAL A 532 -5.26 -16.88 7.30
C VAL A 532 -5.29 -17.87 8.46
N VAL A 533 -4.59 -18.99 8.35
CA VAL A 533 -4.41 -19.96 9.46
C VAL A 533 -2.92 -20.12 9.74
N VAL A 534 -2.48 -19.83 10.96
CA VAL A 534 -1.07 -19.81 11.33
C VAL A 534 -0.81 -20.61 12.60
N GLY A 535 0.19 -21.50 12.57
CA GLY A 535 0.71 -22.13 13.78
C GLY A 535 1.57 -21.13 14.56
N THR A 536 1.18 -20.74 15.77
CA THR A 536 1.97 -19.79 16.59
C THR A 536 3.04 -20.47 17.44
N GLN A 537 3.10 -21.81 17.49
CA GLN A 537 4.09 -22.53 18.30
C GLN A 537 4.45 -23.89 17.68
N GLY A 538 5.76 -24.16 17.58
CA GLY A 538 6.29 -25.48 17.27
C GLY A 538 6.32 -26.42 18.48
N ALA A 539 6.84 -27.63 18.30
CA ALA A 539 6.87 -28.65 19.34
C ALA A 539 7.88 -28.29 20.47
N MET A 540 7.42 -28.20 21.72
CA MET A 540 8.31 -28.08 22.88
C MET A 540 8.69 -29.48 23.41
N ARG A 541 9.88 -29.95 23.00
CA ARG A 541 10.48 -31.22 23.45
C ARG A 541 11.93 -31.11 23.95
N SER A 542 12.52 -29.93 23.90
CA SER A 542 13.92 -29.66 24.26
C SER A 542 13.99 -28.47 25.21
N SER A 543 15.00 -28.44 26.08
CA SER A 543 15.35 -27.26 26.90
C SER A 543 15.84 -26.07 26.08
N ARG A 544 16.23 -26.29 24.81
CA ARG A 544 16.58 -25.26 23.83
C ARG A 544 15.72 -25.43 22.56
N PRO A 545 14.41 -25.13 22.60
CA PRO A 545 13.51 -25.42 21.48
C PRO A 545 13.75 -24.49 20.27
N HIS A 546 14.38 -23.33 20.48
CA HIS A 546 14.92 -22.44 19.42
C HIS A 546 16.16 -23.01 18.69
N ALA A 547 16.75 -24.11 19.18
CA ALA A 547 17.82 -24.83 18.50
C ALA A 547 17.30 -26.05 17.72
N TRP A 548 15.99 -26.36 17.80
CA TRP A 548 15.42 -27.61 17.28
C TRP A 548 14.36 -27.35 16.19
N ARG A 549 14.55 -27.96 15.02
CA ARG A 549 13.75 -27.71 13.80
C ARG A 549 12.24 -27.75 13.99
N GLN A 550 11.74 -28.78 14.68
CA GLN A 550 10.31 -28.92 14.94
C GLN A 550 9.78 -27.94 16.01
N GLY A 551 10.67 -27.32 16.81
CA GLY A 551 10.33 -26.32 17.82
C GLY A 551 10.05 -24.93 17.25
N TYR A 552 10.69 -24.55 16.14
CA TYR A 552 10.48 -23.26 15.48
C TYR A 552 9.77 -23.32 14.12
N ARG A 553 9.61 -24.50 13.50
CA ARG A 553 8.93 -24.63 12.20
C ARG A 553 7.43 -24.84 12.39
N VAL A 554 6.67 -23.93 11.79
CA VAL A 554 5.21 -23.86 11.86
C VAL A 554 4.62 -23.78 10.44
N PRO A 555 3.35 -24.18 10.24
CA PRO A 555 2.66 -23.97 8.98
C PRO A 555 1.94 -22.62 8.94
N LEU A 556 1.77 -22.09 7.72
CA LEU A 556 0.96 -20.93 7.39
C LEU A 556 0.10 -21.28 6.16
N TYR A 557 -1.17 -20.89 6.17
CA TYR A 557 -2.10 -21.04 5.06
C TYR A 557 -2.85 -19.73 4.84
N VAL A 558 -3.12 -19.40 3.57
CA VAL A 558 -3.88 -18.23 3.13
C VAL A 558 -4.87 -18.69 2.05
N THR A 559 -6.14 -18.29 2.18
CA THR A 559 -7.19 -18.54 1.18
C THR A 559 -8.10 -17.32 1.09
N GLY A 560 -8.49 -16.89 -0.10
CA GLY A 560 -9.38 -15.75 -0.29
C GLY A 560 -9.38 -15.24 -1.73
N PRO A 561 -10.08 -14.13 -2.01
CA PRO A 561 -10.02 -13.47 -3.31
C PRO A 561 -8.58 -13.17 -3.74
N GLY A 562 -8.28 -13.44 -5.01
CA GLY A 562 -6.96 -13.23 -5.62
C GLY A 562 -5.81 -14.11 -5.08
N VAL A 563 -6.06 -15.03 -4.15
CA VAL A 563 -5.03 -15.98 -3.67
C VAL A 563 -4.98 -17.18 -4.61
N PRO A 564 -3.85 -17.50 -5.25
CA PRO A 564 -3.76 -18.60 -6.21
C PRO A 564 -3.87 -19.95 -5.50
N ALA A 565 -4.57 -20.89 -6.16
CA ALA A 565 -4.77 -22.24 -5.66
C ALA A 565 -3.47 -23.08 -5.71
N GLY A 566 -3.37 -24.11 -4.86
CA GLY A 566 -2.31 -25.13 -4.89
C GLY A 566 -0.87 -24.64 -4.72
N SER A 567 -0.63 -23.41 -4.26
CA SER A 567 0.68 -22.74 -4.36
C SER A 567 1.50 -22.79 -3.06
N ASP A 568 2.83 -23.01 -3.11
CA ASP A 568 3.69 -22.74 -1.93
C ASP A 568 4.07 -21.25 -1.84
N LEU A 569 3.99 -20.69 -0.63
CA LEU A 569 4.26 -19.28 -0.36
C LEU A 569 5.72 -18.88 -0.63
N TYR A 570 6.69 -19.81 -0.62
CA TYR A 570 8.06 -19.49 -1.05
C TYR A 570 8.20 -19.44 -2.57
N ASP A 571 7.41 -20.21 -3.32
CA ASP A 571 7.43 -20.17 -4.79
C ASP A 571 6.79 -18.86 -5.29
N LEU A 572 5.68 -18.42 -4.67
CA LEU A 572 5.09 -17.08 -4.88
C LEU A 572 6.01 -15.91 -4.50
N ASN A 573 7.08 -16.17 -3.75
CA ASN A 573 8.08 -15.16 -3.35
C ASN A 573 9.48 -15.47 -3.92
N ALA A 574 9.60 -16.34 -4.92
CA ALA A 574 10.90 -16.74 -5.48
C ALA A 574 11.68 -15.59 -6.15
N LEU A 575 10.98 -14.53 -6.59
CA LEU A 575 11.58 -13.30 -7.13
C LEU A 575 11.73 -12.18 -6.08
N ASN A 576 11.26 -12.39 -4.83
CA ASN A 576 11.32 -11.38 -3.78
C ASN A 576 12.61 -11.50 -2.97
N VAL A 577 13.53 -10.54 -3.14
CA VAL A 577 14.84 -10.50 -2.48
C VAL A 577 14.77 -10.46 -0.93
N ASP A 578 13.66 -10.02 -0.35
CA ASP A 578 13.46 -10.01 1.11
C ASP A 578 13.17 -11.41 1.68
N TYR A 579 12.74 -12.38 0.86
CA TYR A 579 12.28 -13.70 1.31
C TYR A 579 13.08 -14.87 0.72
N ALA A 580 13.46 -15.82 1.57
CA ALA A 580 14.17 -17.02 1.16
C ALA A 580 13.72 -18.25 1.96
N SER A 581 13.58 -19.40 1.29
CA SER A 581 13.23 -20.66 1.96
C SER A 581 14.37 -21.08 2.90
N PRO A 582 14.14 -21.14 4.24
CA PRO A 582 15.21 -21.40 5.21
C PRO A 582 15.70 -22.85 5.23
N GLY A 583 15.16 -23.72 4.36
CA GLY A 583 15.39 -25.16 4.40
C GLY A 583 15.15 -25.73 5.79
N GLY A 584 16.19 -26.33 6.38
CA GLY A 584 16.18 -26.86 7.75
C GLY A 584 16.47 -25.85 8.88
N HIS A 585 16.93 -24.63 8.58
CA HIS A 585 17.53 -23.70 9.54
C HIS A 585 16.51 -22.76 10.21
N GLN A 586 16.96 -21.97 11.19
CA GLN A 586 16.22 -20.80 11.71
C GLN A 586 17.12 -19.56 11.70
N PRO A 587 17.15 -18.80 10.59
CA PRO A 587 17.95 -17.59 10.43
C PRO A 587 17.69 -16.53 11.51
N GLY A 588 18.69 -15.66 11.70
CA GLY A 588 18.55 -14.38 12.39
C GLY A 588 17.78 -13.34 11.56
N TYR A 589 17.86 -12.08 11.95
CA TYR A 589 17.14 -10.94 11.33
C TYR A 589 18.04 -10.14 10.37
N SER A 590 18.95 -10.81 9.67
CA SER A 590 19.95 -10.21 8.75
C SER A 590 19.92 -10.96 7.42
N GLY A 591 19.91 -10.22 6.30
CA GLY A 591 19.69 -10.78 4.96
C GLY A 591 18.27 -11.31 4.76
N ALA A 592 18.04 -11.94 3.60
CA ALA A 592 16.73 -12.50 3.22
C ALA A 592 16.13 -13.38 4.34
N GLN A 593 14.86 -13.14 4.64
CA GLN A 593 14.16 -13.72 5.78
C GLN A 593 13.37 -14.97 5.39
N PRO A 594 13.21 -15.93 6.31
CA PRO A 594 12.13 -16.89 6.19
C PRO A 594 10.78 -16.19 6.37
N ILE A 595 9.70 -16.75 5.83
CA ILE A 595 8.35 -16.34 6.22
C ILE A 595 8.16 -16.67 7.71
N ARG A 596 7.78 -15.65 8.49
CA ARG A 596 7.62 -15.67 9.95
C ARG A 596 6.17 -15.44 10.37
N THR A 597 5.84 -15.89 11.57
CA THR A 597 4.60 -15.57 12.29
C THR A 597 4.30 -14.06 12.33
N GLY A 598 5.33 -13.20 12.42
CA GLY A 598 5.16 -11.74 12.43
C GLY A 598 4.69 -11.15 11.10
N ASP A 599 5.05 -11.74 9.95
CA ASP A 599 4.71 -11.18 8.63
C ASP A 599 3.19 -11.13 8.38
N VAL A 600 2.45 -12.00 9.08
CA VAL A 600 0.97 -12.04 9.09
C VAL A 600 0.36 -10.70 9.47
N ALA A 601 0.99 -9.90 10.35
CA ALA A 601 0.44 -8.63 10.79
C ALA A 601 0.29 -7.63 9.63
N ASN A 602 1.34 -7.51 8.80
CA ASN A 602 1.35 -6.57 7.69
C ASN A 602 0.72 -7.16 6.41
N LEU A 603 0.62 -8.50 6.32
CA LEU A 603 -0.29 -9.16 5.36
C LEU A 603 -1.76 -8.83 5.67
N VAL A 604 -2.15 -8.82 6.95
CA VAL A 604 -3.50 -8.43 7.38
C VAL A 604 -3.78 -6.97 7.05
N THR A 605 -2.85 -6.04 7.32
CA THR A 605 -3.07 -4.64 6.94
C THR A 605 -3.08 -4.45 5.41
N ARG A 606 -2.19 -5.11 4.66
CA ARG A 606 -2.20 -5.11 3.18
C ARG A 606 -3.55 -5.53 2.62
N ALA A 607 -4.11 -6.64 3.10
CA ALA A 607 -5.41 -7.14 2.65
C ALA A 607 -6.60 -6.23 3.04
N LEU A 608 -6.44 -5.36 4.04
CA LEU A 608 -7.39 -4.31 4.40
C LEU A 608 -7.10 -2.96 3.69
N ARG A 609 -6.12 -2.89 2.78
CA ARG A 609 -5.62 -1.66 2.14
C ARG A 609 -5.14 -0.59 3.14
N LEU A 610 -4.59 -1.05 4.26
CA LEU A 610 -4.00 -0.25 5.33
C LEU A 610 -2.47 -0.36 5.30
N PRO A 611 -1.71 0.64 5.77
CA PRO A 611 -0.25 0.61 5.81
C PRO A 611 0.27 -0.44 6.81
N ALA A 612 1.57 -0.70 6.80
CA ALA A 612 2.22 -1.56 7.78
C ALA A 612 2.03 -1.05 9.22
N VAL A 613 1.94 -1.97 10.19
CA VAL A 613 1.76 -1.62 11.60
C VAL A 613 2.96 -0.78 12.08
N PRO A 614 2.78 0.41 12.69
CA PRO A 614 3.85 1.30 13.09
C PRO A 614 4.91 0.62 13.97
N GLY A 615 6.17 0.71 13.53
CA GLY A 615 7.31 0.05 14.18
C GLY A 615 7.30 -1.47 14.15
N SER A 616 6.53 -2.09 13.23
CA SER A 616 6.76 -3.47 12.81
C SER A 616 8.15 -3.63 12.18
N VAL A 617 8.70 -4.84 12.27
CA VAL A 617 10.04 -5.21 11.78
C VAL A 617 10.06 -6.55 11.02
N THR A 618 8.88 -7.06 10.68
CA THR A 618 8.66 -8.23 9.81
C THR A 618 7.61 -7.85 8.77
N ASN A 619 7.91 -8.06 7.49
CA ASN A 619 7.12 -7.57 6.35
C ASN A 619 6.83 -6.05 6.39
N PRO A 620 7.79 -5.15 6.73
CA PRO A 620 7.49 -3.71 6.91
C PRO A 620 7.03 -3.03 5.62
N TYR A 621 7.53 -3.47 4.46
CA TYR A 621 7.12 -2.97 3.14
C TYR A 621 5.95 -3.77 2.54
N GLN A 622 5.27 -4.63 3.31
CA GLN A 622 4.13 -5.45 2.86
C GLN A 622 4.40 -6.38 1.64
N GLY A 623 5.67 -6.53 1.25
CA GLY A 623 6.12 -7.27 0.06
C GLY A 623 5.92 -8.78 0.09
N LEU A 624 5.54 -9.40 1.22
CA LEU A 624 5.14 -10.81 1.26
C LEU A 624 3.98 -11.06 0.29
N GLN A 625 4.27 -11.69 -0.84
CA GLN A 625 3.29 -11.95 -1.88
C GLN A 625 2.45 -13.19 -1.53
N VAL A 626 1.13 -13.02 -1.57
CA VAL A 626 0.15 -14.11 -1.41
C VAL A 626 -0.94 -14.08 -2.48
N PHE A 627 -0.92 -13.06 -3.34
CA PHE A 627 -1.90 -12.83 -4.38
C PHE A 627 -1.30 -13.12 -5.74
N ASP A 628 -2.14 -13.54 -6.68
CA ASP A 628 -1.85 -13.48 -8.11
C ASP A 628 -1.70 -11.98 -8.48
N PRO A 629 -0.61 -11.55 -9.14
CA PRO A 629 -0.49 -10.19 -9.64
C PRO A 629 -1.68 -9.77 -10.52
N ALA A 630 -2.23 -10.67 -11.34
CA ALA A 630 -3.38 -10.40 -12.21
C ALA A 630 -4.71 -10.19 -11.44
N ALA A 631 -4.73 -10.37 -10.12
CA ALA A 631 -5.87 -10.07 -9.24
C ALA A 631 -5.72 -8.75 -8.46
N LEU A 632 -4.69 -7.95 -8.75
CA LEU A 632 -4.41 -6.65 -8.12
C LEU A 632 -4.97 -5.51 -9.00
N PRO A 633 -5.48 -4.42 -8.41
CA PRO A 633 -6.02 -3.30 -9.19
C PRO A 633 -4.95 -2.57 -10.01
N ASP A 634 -3.70 -2.59 -9.54
CA ASP A 634 -2.55 -1.93 -10.18
C ASP A 634 -1.89 -2.82 -11.26
N ALA A 635 -2.51 -3.94 -11.62
CA ALA A 635 -2.11 -4.78 -12.75
C ALA A 635 -2.56 -4.10 -14.05
N GLY A 636 -1.84 -3.05 -14.45
CA GLY A 636 -2.18 -2.25 -15.62
C GLY A 636 -2.33 -3.11 -16.88
N ASP A 637 -3.39 -2.85 -17.65
CA ASP A 637 -3.63 -3.45 -18.96
C ASP A 637 -2.42 -3.18 -19.86
N GLY A 638 -1.66 -4.23 -20.18
CA GLY A 638 -0.47 -4.15 -21.02
C GLY A 638 -0.82 -4.04 -22.51
N SER A 639 -1.31 -2.87 -22.92
CA SER A 639 -1.75 -2.53 -24.29
C SER A 639 -0.96 -1.40 -24.92
#